data_AF-A0AAV5R9E8-F1
#
_entry.id   AF-A0AAV5R9E8-F1
#
_cell.length_a   1.000
_cell.length_b   1.000
_cell.length_c   1.000
_cell.angle_alpha   90.00
_cell.angle_beta   90.00
_cell.angle_gamma   90.00
#
_symmetry.space_group_name_H-M   'P 1'
#
loop_
_entity.id
_entity.type
_entity.pdbx_description
1 polymer ?
#
loop_
_entity_poly.entity_id
_entity_poly.type
_entity_poly.pdbx_seq_one_letter_code
_entity_poly.pdbx_strand_id
1 'polypeptide(L)'
;MLSFVQRKSSVRILRNVSRYNVLKNLIRPSTRLSTFIPRTSTSVTAKRSFSLSTRRLQSIETARSELDEDELEMLNEERVVDTVDVCIVGGGPAGLATAIRLKQIDNEKGDGELRVVLLEKGGSIGSHILSGAVLEPRALNELFPNEDGIPLPKEIVTLVTEDHMKFLFKNGMEIDLPEPPQMINTGKNYIASLSEVTKWMAEKAEELGVEIYPNTSISELIYDHEGAVKGVATRDSGLQRNGSISENFEKGMEFHARMTVLAEGCHGSLSKQAINKYDLRNGVNPQTYGLGIKEVWQVDPAKWKEGYVSHTLGYPLSDGVYGGGWMYHFGDGLVSVGIVIGLDYKNPWISPYQEFQRMKLHPFYKDVLTGGKCISYGARALNEGGWQSVPQLHFPGGVLVGASAGFMNVPKIKGSHTAIKSGMLAAESMFDKVVKLKEQQESEMLASNEGKEEKDEDEEDEEEEDENDGLPLPEWKAIDLPEYQTAYKNSWIYDELYEVRNVRPSFDSKLGILGGIAVSGMVTLITKGKEPFTLEFNHKDSDCVEDASKYEKIEYPKPDGVITFDLMTSVSRTGTFHREGERCHLRVPDMDLQKHKEISWSKYKGIEQRFCPAGVYEYVPKTDAKDENDVEFKINSQNCIHCKTCDIKVPSQDINWTVPEGGDGPKYQMT
;
A
#
# COMPACT_ATOMS: atom_id res chain seq x y z
N MET A 1 51.09 35.39 -15.34
CA MET A 1 52.35 35.60 -16.08
C MET A 1 53.12 34.29 -16.04
N LEU A 2 53.75 33.88 -17.16
CA LEU A 2 54.83 32.87 -17.39
C LEU A 2 55.33 31.99 -16.20
N SER A 3 55.79 30.73 -16.34
CA SER A 3 55.78 29.75 -17.45
C SER A 3 56.46 28.42 -17.04
N PHE A 4 55.93 27.27 -17.46
CA PHE A 4 56.61 26.12 -18.14
C PHE A 4 58.03 25.59 -17.76
N VAL A 5 58.28 24.31 -18.09
CA VAL A 5 59.60 23.58 -18.24
C VAL A 5 60.14 22.68 -17.10
N GLN A 6 59.91 21.37 -17.29
CA GLN A 6 60.79 20.18 -17.12
C GLN A 6 62.16 20.25 -16.39
N ARG A 7 62.44 19.18 -15.61
CA ARG A 7 63.60 18.24 -15.74
C ARG A 7 63.20 16.91 -15.07
N LYS A 8 63.16 15.73 -15.72
CA LYS A 8 64.21 14.88 -16.35
C LYS A 8 65.31 14.38 -15.40
N SER A 9 65.32 13.05 -15.22
CA SER A 9 66.50 12.21 -14.96
C SER A 9 66.22 10.83 -15.55
N SER A 10 67.20 10.21 -16.23
CA SER A 10 66.98 8.92 -16.93
C SER A 10 68.28 8.12 -17.07
N VAL A 11 68.26 6.85 -16.67
CA VAL A 11 69.28 5.82 -16.96
C VAL A 11 68.47 4.55 -17.29
N ARG A 12 68.40 4.03 -18.52
CA ARG A 12 69.43 3.44 -19.42
C ARG A 12 69.81 1.99 -19.02
N ILE A 13 69.94 1.01 -19.92
CA ILE A 13 69.67 0.93 -21.39
C ILE A 13 69.82 -0.52 -21.95
N LEU A 14 69.34 -0.78 -23.19
CA LEU A 14 69.69 -1.88 -24.12
C LEU A 14 69.21 -3.31 -23.74
N ARG A 15 68.99 -4.28 -24.65
CA ARG A 15 69.08 -4.44 -26.14
C ARG A 15 67.92 -5.40 -26.55
N ASN A 16 67.15 -5.32 -27.66
CA ASN A 16 67.36 -4.88 -29.05
C ASN A 16 68.33 -5.81 -29.82
N VAL A 17 67.90 -6.73 -30.70
CA VAL A 17 67.63 -6.61 -32.17
C VAL A 17 67.36 -8.06 -32.69
N SER A 18 66.59 -8.43 -33.72
CA SER A 18 65.48 -7.85 -34.53
C SER A 18 64.86 -8.96 -35.45
N ARG A 19 64.06 -8.62 -36.47
CA ARG A 19 63.41 -9.53 -37.47
C ARG A 19 64.33 -9.93 -38.64
N TYR A 20 63.99 -10.97 -39.42
CA TYR A 20 63.86 -10.92 -40.91
C TYR A 20 63.03 -12.11 -41.48
N ASN A 21 62.94 -12.28 -42.81
CA ASN A 21 61.79 -12.89 -43.51
C ASN A 21 62.15 -13.51 -44.90
N VAL A 22 61.22 -14.24 -45.56
CA VAL A 22 61.12 -14.60 -47.02
C VAL A 22 61.70 -15.95 -47.57
N LEU A 23 60.77 -16.87 -47.92
CA LEU A 23 60.63 -17.80 -49.09
C LEU A 23 61.82 -18.41 -49.90
N LYS A 24 61.73 -19.73 -50.21
CA LYS A 24 61.52 -20.30 -51.58
C LYS A 24 61.27 -21.85 -51.62
N ASN A 25 60.84 -22.38 -52.77
CA ASN A 25 60.34 -23.77 -53.02
C ASN A 25 61.37 -24.71 -53.71
N LEU A 26 61.05 -26.03 -53.87
CA LEU A 26 60.87 -26.74 -55.17
C LEU A 26 60.73 -28.31 -55.10
N ILE A 27 59.70 -28.85 -55.79
CA ILE A 27 59.60 -30.15 -56.56
C ILE A 27 59.59 -31.57 -55.90
N ARG A 28 58.40 -32.22 -55.98
CA ARG A 28 57.95 -33.56 -56.53
C ARG A 28 58.98 -34.67 -56.94
N PRO A 29 58.60 -35.96 -57.27
CA PRO A 29 57.26 -36.51 -57.61
C PRO A 29 56.85 -37.93 -57.09
N SER A 30 55.67 -38.39 -57.55
CA SER A 30 55.29 -39.78 -57.89
C SER A 30 54.57 -40.66 -56.82
N THR A 31 53.73 -41.65 -57.17
CA THR A 31 52.50 -41.70 -58.02
C THR A 31 51.69 -42.98 -57.70
N ARG A 32 50.34 -42.93 -57.82
CA ARG A 32 49.49 -43.93 -58.54
C ARG A 32 48.01 -43.49 -58.61
N LEU A 33 47.30 -43.97 -59.63
CA LEU A 33 45.88 -43.71 -59.94
C LEU A 33 45.24 -45.00 -60.52
N SER A 34 44.02 -45.35 -60.10
CA SER A 34 43.05 -46.28 -60.73
C SER A 34 41.88 -46.51 -59.75
N THR A 35 40.58 -46.52 -60.08
CA THR A 35 39.84 -46.14 -61.29
C THR A 35 38.40 -45.74 -60.88
N PHE A 36 37.65 -45.08 -61.78
CA PHE A 36 36.28 -44.58 -61.53
C PHE A 36 35.24 -45.38 -62.34
N ILE A 37 34.18 -45.91 -61.71
CA ILE A 37 32.90 -46.31 -62.35
C ILE A 37 31.74 -45.92 -61.39
N PRO A 38 30.54 -45.49 -61.87
CA PRO A 38 29.73 -44.52 -61.14
C PRO A 38 28.27 -44.96 -60.82
N ARG A 39 27.46 -43.98 -60.36
CA ARG A 39 26.01 -43.95 -60.06
C ARG A 39 25.68 -44.14 -58.56
N THR A 40 24.71 -43.44 -57.96
CA THR A 40 23.80 -42.38 -58.48
C THR A 40 23.56 -41.31 -57.42
N SER A 41 23.25 -40.07 -57.83
CA SER A 41 22.82 -39.02 -56.90
C SER A 41 21.39 -39.28 -56.41
N THR A 42 21.14 -39.06 -55.12
CA THR A 42 19.79 -38.92 -54.58
C THR A 42 19.82 -37.83 -53.51
N SER A 43 19.34 -36.63 -53.86
CA SER A 43 19.35 -35.46 -52.97
C SER A 43 18.25 -35.58 -51.92
N VAL A 44 18.54 -36.26 -50.81
CA VAL A 44 17.68 -36.20 -49.61
C VAL A 44 17.89 -34.83 -48.95
N THR A 45 17.07 -33.87 -49.36
CA THR A 45 17.08 -32.51 -48.81
C THR A 45 16.48 -32.55 -47.40
N ALA A 46 17.33 -32.84 -46.41
CA ALA A 46 16.98 -32.81 -44.99
C ALA A 46 16.66 -31.36 -44.56
N LYS A 47 15.43 -30.92 -44.80
CA LYS A 47 14.88 -29.69 -44.23
C LYS A 47 14.97 -29.81 -42.71
N ARG A 48 15.93 -29.12 -42.09
CA ARG A 48 15.82 -28.77 -40.68
C ARG A 48 14.61 -27.85 -40.55
N SER A 49 13.50 -28.41 -40.07
CA SER A 49 12.44 -27.60 -39.50
C SER A 49 13.03 -26.83 -38.33
N PHE A 50 13.20 -25.51 -38.50
CA PHE A 50 13.26 -24.64 -37.35
C PHE A 50 11.90 -24.75 -36.67
N SER A 51 11.86 -25.48 -35.55
CA SER A 51 10.74 -25.35 -34.62
C SER A 51 10.77 -23.93 -34.10
N LEU A 52 9.92 -23.08 -34.68
CA LEU A 52 9.40 -21.92 -34.00
C LEU A 52 8.60 -22.46 -32.83
N SER A 53 9.29 -22.74 -31.73
CA SER A 53 8.68 -22.87 -30.42
C SER A 53 8.20 -21.49 -30.02
N THR A 54 7.03 -21.12 -30.54
CA THR A 54 6.23 -20.04 -29.96
C THR A 54 6.18 -20.32 -28.47
N ARG A 55 6.80 -19.46 -27.65
CA ARG A 55 6.62 -19.54 -26.20
C ARG A 55 5.13 -19.33 -25.97
N ARG A 56 4.38 -20.40 -25.69
CA ARG A 56 3.05 -20.25 -25.10
C ARG A 56 3.25 -19.46 -23.82
N LEU A 57 2.56 -18.34 -23.69
CA LEU A 57 2.39 -17.69 -22.40
C LEU A 57 1.78 -18.74 -21.47
N GLN A 58 2.50 -19.12 -20.42
CA GLN A 58 1.97 -20.03 -19.40
C GLN A 58 1.14 -19.23 -18.40
N SER A 59 0.09 -18.59 -18.91
CA SER A 59 -1.01 -18.10 -18.09
C SER A 59 -1.60 -19.28 -17.33
N ILE A 60 -1.92 -19.05 -16.05
CA ILE A 60 -2.71 -19.97 -15.23
C ILE A 60 -4.21 -19.70 -15.44
N GLU A 61 -4.57 -18.55 -16.02
CA GLU A 61 -5.94 -18.20 -16.38
C GLU A 61 -6.27 -18.59 -17.82
N THR A 62 -7.48 -19.13 -18.00
CA THR A 62 -8.15 -19.33 -19.29
C THR A 62 -8.20 -17.99 -20.05
N ALA A 63 -7.92 -17.98 -21.35
CA ALA A 63 -8.09 -16.74 -22.12
C ALA A 63 -9.58 -16.42 -22.30
N ARG A 64 -9.95 -15.13 -22.35
CA ARG A 64 -11.36 -14.72 -22.60
C ARG A 64 -11.90 -15.20 -23.97
N SER A 65 -11.02 -15.62 -24.89
CA SER A 65 -11.37 -16.27 -26.16
C SER A 65 -11.47 -17.80 -26.09
N GLU A 66 -11.35 -18.38 -24.89
CA GLU A 66 -11.44 -19.82 -24.60
C GLU A 66 -12.59 -20.14 -23.61
N LEU A 67 -13.33 -19.12 -23.16
CA LEU A 67 -14.62 -19.23 -22.48
C LEU A 67 -15.71 -19.57 -23.51
N ASP A 68 -16.84 -20.14 -23.06
CA ASP A 68 -18.00 -20.39 -23.93
C ASP A 68 -18.94 -19.16 -24.06
N GLU A 69 -20.01 -19.30 -24.84
CA GLU A 69 -20.93 -18.19 -25.14
C GLU A 69 -21.73 -17.77 -23.90
N ASP A 70 -22.19 -18.74 -23.10
CA ASP A 70 -22.88 -18.54 -21.81
C ASP A 70 -21.96 -17.84 -20.78
N GLU A 71 -20.70 -18.29 -20.61
CA GLU A 71 -19.71 -17.60 -19.75
C GLU A 71 -19.45 -16.16 -20.23
N LEU A 72 -19.43 -15.92 -21.55
CA LEU A 72 -19.22 -14.59 -22.09
C LEU A 72 -20.43 -13.68 -21.90
N GLU A 73 -21.66 -14.19 -21.99
CA GLU A 73 -22.89 -13.46 -21.71
C GLU A 73 -22.93 -13.01 -20.24
N MET A 74 -22.73 -13.93 -19.28
CA MET A 74 -22.67 -13.61 -17.84
C MET A 74 -21.60 -12.57 -17.47
N LEU A 75 -20.46 -12.56 -18.17
CA LEU A 75 -19.42 -11.55 -17.96
C LEU A 75 -19.75 -10.18 -18.57
N ASN A 76 -20.68 -10.12 -19.53
CA ASN A 76 -21.11 -8.92 -20.24
C ASN A 76 -22.42 -8.32 -19.70
N GLU A 77 -23.14 -9.03 -18.84
CA GLU A 77 -24.30 -8.52 -18.11
C GLU A 77 -24.05 -7.12 -17.56
N GLU A 78 -25.02 -6.22 -17.76
CA GLU A 78 -24.96 -4.87 -17.21
C GLU A 78 -25.02 -4.94 -15.68
N ARG A 79 -24.17 -4.15 -15.04
CA ARG A 79 -24.11 -4.06 -13.58
C ARG A 79 -25.37 -3.36 -13.08
N VAL A 80 -26.02 -3.88 -12.05
CA VAL A 80 -27.03 -3.13 -11.29
C VAL A 80 -26.41 -1.81 -10.82
N VAL A 81 -27.15 -0.70 -10.94
CA VAL A 81 -26.67 0.64 -10.60
C VAL A 81 -27.47 1.20 -9.42
N ASP A 82 -26.76 1.63 -8.39
CA ASP A 82 -27.28 2.43 -7.28
C ASP A 82 -26.79 3.89 -7.40
N THR A 83 -27.61 4.87 -7.01
CA THR A 83 -27.29 6.31 -7.13
C THR A 83 -27.25 7.00 -5.77
N VAL A 84 -26.15 7.72 -5.49
CA VAL A 84 -25.84 8.33 -4.18
C VAL A 84 -25.31 9.76 -4.32
N ASP A 85 -25.38 10.53 -3.25
CA ASP A 85 -24.73 11.85 -3.21
C ASP A 85 -23.21 11.71 -3.08
N VAL A 86 -22.75 10.92 -2.09
CA VAL A 86 -21.33 10.72 -1.84
C VAL A 86 -21.03 9.25 -1.60
N CYS A 87 -20.14 8.68 -2.42
CA CYS A 87 -19.61 7.34 -2.23
C CYS A 87 -18.19 7.41 -1.64
N ILE A 88 -17.98 6.77 -0.49
CA ILE A 88 -16.73 6.80 0.27
C ILE A 88 -16.11 5.40 0.30
N VAL A 89 -14.98 5.21 -0.36
CA VAL A 89 -14.31 3.90 -0.42
C VAL A 89 -13.25 3.78 0.68
N GLY A 90 -13.57 3.06 1.76
CA GLY A 90 -12.66 2.70 2.84
C GLY A 90 -13.11 3.15 4.23
N GLY A 91 -13.40 2.19 5.12
CA GLY A 91 -13.84 2.39 6.51
C GLY A 91 -12.73 2.77 7.49
N GLY A 92 -11.74 3.52 7.01
CA GLY A 92 -10.66 4.07 7.84
C GLY A 92 -11.02 5.41 8.50
N PRO A 93 -10.16 5.94 9.38
CA PRO A 93 -10.41 7.19 10.10
C PRO A 93 -10.66 8.41 9.19
N ALA A 94 -10.14 8.42 7.95
CA ALA A 94 -10.44 9.46 6.97
C ALA A 94 -11.86 9.32 6.39
N GLY A 95 -12.24 8.14 5.90
CA GLY A 95 -13.54 7.92 5.26
C GLY A 95 -14.69 8.11 6.23
N LEU A 96 -14.57 7.53 7.43
CA LEU A 96 -15.52 7.75 8.52
C LEU A 96 -15.63 9.23 8.90
N ALA A 97 -14.50 9.95 9.04
CA ALA A 97 -14.54 11.39 9.34
C ALA A 97 -15.18 12.23 8.22
N THR A 98 -15.00 11.87 6.95
CA THR A 98 -15.74 12.50 5.84
C THR A 98 -17.24 12.25 6.00
N ALA A 99 -17.65 10.99 6.24
CA ALA A 99 -19.05 10.60 6.32
C ALA A 99 -19.79 11.29 7.50
N ILE A 100 -19.20 11.20 8.70
CA ILE A 100 -19.66 11.89 9.92
C ILE A 100 -19.78 13.38 9.65
N ARG A 101 -18.74 14.01 9.08
CA ARG A 101 -18.74 15.47 8.89
C ARG A 101 -19.73 15.93 7.82
N LEU A 102 -19.98 15.13 6.79
CA LEU A 102 -21.05 15.40 5.82
C LEU A 102 -22.42 15.40 6.50
N LYS A 103 -22.81 14.31 7.18
CA LYS A 103 -24.13 14.25 7.84
C LYS A 103 -24.28 15.23 9.00
N GLN A 104 -23.18 15.62 9.68
CA GLN A 104 -23.21 16.75 10.61
C GLN A 104 -23.59 18.07 9.91
N ILE A 105 -22.94 18.42 8.80
CA ILE A 105 -23.21 19.68 8.09
C ILE A 105 -24.60 19.66 7.45
N ASP A 106 -25.03 18.50 6.95
CA ASP A 106 -26.37 18.26 6.44
C ASP A 106 -27.43 18.51 7.53
N ASN A 107 -27.32 17.84 8.68
CA ASN A 107 -28.23 18.03 9.80
C ASN A 107 -28.15 19.43 10.45
N GLU A 108 -27.07 20.20 10.21
CA GLU A 108 -26.90 21.60 10.64
C GLU A 108 -27.49 22.63 9.65
N LYS A 109 -27.58 22.33 8.35
CA LYS A 109 -27.79 23.35 7.29
C LYS A 109 -28.57 22.91 6.04
N GLY A 110 -28.60 21.61 5.76
CA GLY A 110 -29.26 21.01 4.59
C GLY A 110 -30.70 20.61 4.89
N ASP A 111 -31.15 19.57 4.21
CA ASP A 111 -32.45 18.91 4.43
C ASP A 111 -32.33 17.73 5.43
N GLY A 112 -31.14 17.17 5.64
CA GLY A 112 -30.93 15.93 6.40
C GLY A 112 -31.01 14.67 5.52
N GLU A 113 -31.29 14.83 4.23
CA GLU A 113 -31.57 13.78 3.24
C GLU A 113 -30.40 13.61 2.25
N LEU A 114 -29.18 14.03 2.61
CA LEU A 114 -27.97 13.72 1.82
C LEU A 114 -27.62 12.24 1.96
N ARG A 115 -27.60 11.49 0.86
CA ARG A 115 -27.33 10.04 0.84
C ARG A 115 -25.83 9.74 0.79
N VAL A 116 -25.25 9.51 1.96
CA VAL A 116 -23.81 9.23 2.13
C VAL A 116 -23.58 7.74 2.34
N VAL A 117 -22.95 7.09 1.35
CA VAL A 117 -22.63 5.66 1.34
C VAL A 117 -21.14 5.44 1.58
N LEU A 118 -20.80 4.56 2.52
CA LEU A 118 -19.42 4.15 2.81
C LEU A 118 -19.24 2.64 2.57
N LEU A 119 -18.24 2.30 1.77
CA LEU A 119 -17.95 0.93 1.32
C LEU A 119 -16.61 0.47 1.92
N GLU A 120 -16.63 -0.60 2.74
CA GLU A 120 -15.43 -1.21 3.32
C GLU A 120 -15.34 -2.69 2.94
N LYS A 121 -14.17 -3.09 2.44
CA LYS A 121 -13.83 -4.46 2.07
C LYS A 121 -13.92 -5.46 3.22
N GLY A 122 -13.49 -5.07 4.42
CA GLY A 122 -13.44 -5.94 5.60
C GLY A 122 -14.82 -6.39 6.06
N GLY A 123 -14.91 -7.63 6.54
CA GLY A 123 -16.16 -8.22 7.03
C GLY A 123 -16.76 -7.49 8.25
N SER A 124 -16.01 -6.57 8.85
CA SER A 124 -16.54 -5.49 9.70
C SER A 124 -15.63 -4.26 9.60
N ILE A 125 -16.14 -3.09 9.99
CA ILE A 125 -15.26 -1.94 10.28
C ILE A 125 -14.21 -2.35 11.33
N GLY A 126 -13.01 -1.78 11.21
CA GLY A 126 -11.86 -2.09 12.06
C GLY A 126 -11.07 -3.36 11.68
N SER A 127 -11.66 -4.35 10.99
CA SER A 127 -11.00 -5.66 10.76
C SER A 127 -9.70 -5.56 9.93
N HIS A 128 -9.61 -4.56 9.06
CA HIS A 128 -8.44 -4.25 8.23
C HIS A 128 -7.56 -3.11 8.76
N ILE A 129 -7.86 -2.59 9.95
CA ILE A 129 -7.17 -1.44 10.54
C ILE A 129 -6.03 -1.91 11.44
N LEU A 130 -4.83 -1.33 11.25
CA LEU A 130 -3.64 -1.65 12.04
C LEU A 130 -2.76 -0.41 12.20
N SER A 131 -2.37 -0.12 13.44
CA SER A 131 -1.47 1.00 13.77
C SER A 131 -0.76 0.79 15.11
N GLY A 132 0.38 1.44 15.32
CA GLY A 132 0.95 1.59 16.67
C GLY A 132 -0.03 2.30 17.62
N ALA A 133 -0.76 3.29 17.09
CA ALA A 133 -1.92 3.95 17.71
C ALA A 133 -1.68 4.72 19.02
N VAL A 134 -0.64 5.57 19.06
CA VAL A 134 -0.65 6.75 19.94
C VAL A 134 -1.40 7.88 19.22
N LEU A 135 -2.63 8.16 19.63
CA LEU A 135 -3.55 9.13 19.05
C LEU A 135 -3.33 10.54 19.61
N GLU A 136 -3.29 11.52 18.72
CA GLU A 136 -3.38 12.94 19.09
C GLU A 136 -4.85 13.38 19.01
N PRO A 137 -5.48 13.83 20.12
CA PRO A 137 -6.93 14.02 20.19
C PRO A 137 -7.45 15.15 19.31
N ARG A 138 -6.59 16.09 18.88
CA ARG A 138 -6.97 17.33 18.18
C ARG A 138 -8.08 17.16 17.14
N ALA A 139 -7.90 16.26 16.17
CA ALA A 139 -8.86 16.09 15.07
C ALA A 139 -10.16 15.40 15.51
N LEU A 140 -10.10 14.52 16.53
CA LEU A 140 -11.30 13.94 17.14
C LEU A 140 -12.08 15.01 17.91
N ASN A 141 -11.40 15.91 18.63
CA ASN A 141 -12.05 17.02 19.34
C ASN A 141 -12.58 18.11 18.38
N GLU A 142 -12.01 18.24 17.18
CA GLU A 142 -12.57 19.08 16.10
C GLU A 142 -13.82 18.44 15.45
N LEU A 143 -13.93 17.11 15.39
CA LEU A 143 -15.05 16.36 14.81
C LEU A 143 -16.20 16.09 15.81
N PHE A 144 -15.83 15.82 17.06
CA PHE A 144 -16.72 15.55 18.19
C PHE A 144 -16.28 16.44 19.37
N PRO A 145 -16.80 17.68 19.46
CA PRO A 145 -16.45 18.61 20.53
C PRO A 145 -16.73 18.00 21.92
N ASN A 146 -15.71 18.02 22.78
CA ASN A 146 -15.75 17.50 24.15
C ASN A 146 -14.95 18.45 25.06
N GLU A 147 -15.44 18.69 26.27
CA GLU A 147 -14.79 19.51 27.29
C GLU A 147 -13.64 18.74 27.99
N ASP A 148 -13.78 17.41 28.17
CA ASP A 148 -12.85 16.57 28.93
C ASP A 148 -12.01 15.65 28.04
N GLY A 149 -10.87 16.15 27.55
CA GLY A 149 -9.77 15.33 27.03
C GLY A 149 -9.93 14.81 25.59
N ILE A 150 -10.57 13.65 25.41
CA ILE A 150 -10.77 12.97 24.12
C ILE A 150 -12.20 12.39 24.09
N PRO A 151 -12.97 12.47 22.98
CA PRO A 151 -14.38 12.05 22.93
C PRO A 151 -14.60 10.53 22.93
N LEU A 152 -13.53 9.72 23.06
CA LEU A 152 -13.60 8.26 23.01
C LEU A 152 -13.96 7.65 24.38
N PRO A 153 -14.68 6.50 24.41
CA PRO A 153 -14.91 5.75 25.64
C PRO A 153 -13.60 5.43 26.37
N LYS A 154 -13.59 5.55 27.69
CA LYS A 154 -12.38 5.37 28.54
C LYS A 154 -11.87 3.93 28.52
N GLU A 155 -12.71 3.01 28.10
CA GLU A 155 -12.49 1.58 28.01
C GLU A 155 -11.63 1.20 26.78
N ILE A 156 -11.54 2.09 25.76
CA ILE A 156 -10.77 1.86 24.53
C ILE A 156 -9.54 2.77 24.37
N VAL A 157 -9.24 3.62 25.37
CA VAL A 157 -8.09 4.53 25.38
C VAL A 157 -7.34 4.51 26.72
N THR A 158 -6.03 4.78 26.69
CA THR A 158 -5.19 4.96 27.88
C THR A 158 -4.37 6.24 27.72
N LEU A 159 -4.48 7.19 28.65
CA LEU A 159 -3.70 8.44 28.60
C LEU A 159 -2.20 8.14 28.74
N VAL A 160 -1.35 8.80 27.96
CA VAL A 160 0.12 8.60 28.07
C VAL A 160 0.67 9.27 29.32
N THR A 161 1.41 8.51 30.13
CA THR A 161 1.96 8.90 31.45
C THR A 161 3.49 9.03 31.43
N GLU A 162 4.18 8.15 30.71
CA GLU A 162 5.62 8.13 30.49
C GLU A 162 5.89 8.05 28.98
N ASP A 163 6.85 8.79 28.46
CA ASP A 163 7.24 8.82 27.05
C ASP A 163 8.77 8.87 26.95
N HIS A 164 9.35 8.00 26.12
CA HIS A 164 10.80 7.80 26.06
C HIS A 164 11.30 7.53 24.64
N MET A 165 12.25 8.31 24.15
CA MET A 165 13.03 7.96 22.97
C MET A 165 14.34 7.27 23.37
N LYS A 166 14.64 6.11 22.78
CA LYS A 166 15.83 5.30 23.10
C LYS A 166 16.63 4.93 21.86
N PHE A 167 17.93 4.73 22.03
CA PHE A 167 18.81 4.10 21.03
C PHE A 167 19.35 2.77 21.58
N LEU A 168 19.14 1.68 20.84
CA LEU A 168 19.50 0.32 21.25
C LEU A 168 20.78 -0.15 20.56
N PHE A 169 21.63 -0.88 21.30
CA PHE A 169 22.89 -1.43 20.82
C PHE A 169 22.86 -2.97 20.79
N LYS A 170 23.57 -3.56 19.82
CA LYS A 170 23.63 -5.02 19.62
C LYS A 170 24.13 -5.83 20.83
N ASN A 171 24.80 -5.20 21.79
CA ASN A 171 25.27 -5.82 23.02
C ASN A 171 24.23 -5.81 24.17
N GLY A 172 23.01 -5.32 23.94
CA GLY A 172 21.96 -5.22 24.95
C GLY A 172 21.98 -3.92 25.77
N MET A 173 22.85 -2.96 25.44
CA MET A 173 22.82 -1.62 26.03
C MET A 173 21.76 -0.76 25.34
N GLU A 174 21.20 0.17 26.11
CA GLU A 174 20.36 1.26 25.63
C GLU A 174 20.86 2.61 26.18
N ILE A 175 20.54 3.69 25.48
CA ILE A 175 20.66 5.07 25.97
C ILE A 175 19.38 5.83 25.63
N ASP A 176 19.00 6.77 26.49
CA ASP A 176 17.90 7.69 26.21
C ASP A 176 18.38 8.80 25.25
N LEU A 177 17.48 9.28 24.39
CA LEU A 177 17.65 10.38 23.45
C LEU A 177 16.66 11.50 23.82
N PRO A 178 17.01 12.79 23.68
CA PRO A 178 16.10 13.87 24.00
C PRO A 178 14.88 13.87 23.06
N GLU A 179 13.68 13.79 23.64
CA GLU A 179 12.42 13.74 22.91
C GLU A 179 12.18 15.06 22.14
N PRO A 180 11.90 15.02 20.82
CA PRO A 180 11.52 16.20 20.07
C PRO A 180 10.22 16.82 20.59
N PRO A 181 10.10 18.15 20.74
CA PRO A 181 8.89 18.81 21.25
C PRO A 181 7.61 18.47 20.49
N GLN A 182 7.72 18.16 19.20
CA GLN A 182 6.61 17.76 18.32
C GLN A 182 6.11 16.32 18.61
N MET A 183 6.94 15.51 19.27
CA MET A 183 6.69 14.09 19.55
C MET A 183 6.15 13.81 20.95
N ILE A 184 6.29 14.74 21.91
CA ILE A 184 5.89 14.55 23.32
C ILE A 184 4.41 14.14 23.41
N ASN A 185 4.17 12.98 24.02
CA ASN A 185 2.85 12.37 24.17
C ASN A 185 2.27 12.52 25.58
N THR A 186 3.11 12.58 26.62
CA THR A 186 2.72 12.62 28.04
C THR A 186 1.67 13.69 28.36
N GLY A 187 0.58 13.28 29.02
CA GLY A 187 -0.49 14.15 29.47
C GLY A 187 -1.33 14.80 28.36
N LYS A 188 -1.13 14.43 27.09
CA LYS A 188 -1.80 15.03 25.93
C LYS A 188 -2.41 13.98 24.99
N ASN A 189 -1.65 12.94 24.67
CA ASN A 189 -2.00 11.92 23.69
C ASN A 189 -2.43 10.61 24.38
N TYR A 190 -3.09 9.73 23.64
CA TYR A 190 -3.71 8.51 24.16
C TYR A 190 -3.25 7.29 23.37
N ILE A 191 -2.92 6.19 24.05
CA ILE A 191 -2.71 4.89 23.42
C ILE A 191 -4.08 4.23 23.24
N ALA A 192 -4.33 3.64 22.08
CA ALA A 192 -5.60 2.97 21.77
C ALA A 192 -5.39 1.77 20.84
N SER A 193 -6.47 1.03 20.56
CA SER A 193 -6.57 0.30 19.29
C SER A 193 -7.25 1.19 18.25
N LEU A 194 -6.63 1.34 17.08
CA LEU A 194 -7.27 2.06 15.97
C LEU A 194 -8.41 1.23 15.35
N SER A 195 -8.37 -0.10 15.47
CA SER A 195 -9.49 -0.97 15.07
C SER A 195 -10.75 -0.73 15.93
N GLU A 196 -10.61 -0.55 17.25
CA GLU A 196 -11.78 -0.25 18.11
C GLU A 196 -12.25 1.20 17.95
N VAL A 197 -11.34 2.16 17.76
CA VAL A 197 -11.70 3.57 17.49
C VAL A 197 -12.43 3.73 16.16
N THR A 198 -12.10 2.94 15.13
CA THR A 198 -12.85 2.97 13.86
C THR A 198 -14.22 2.32 13.97
N LYS A 199 -14.42 1.29 14.80
CA LYS A 199 -15.78 0.77 15.10
C LYS A 199 -16.64 1.82 15.79
N TRP A 200 -16.13 2.47 16.84
CA TRP A 200 -16.84 3.57 17.51
C TRP A 200 -17.16 4.73 16.54
N MET A 201 -16.24 5.07 15.63
CA MET A 201 -16.52 6.06 14.59
C MET A 201 -17.57 5.59 13.57
N ALA A 202 -17.73 4.28 13.33
CA ALA A 202 -18.82 3.74 12.51
C ALA A 202 -20.17 3.79 13.23
N GLU A 203 -20.23 3.41 14.51
CA GLU A 203 -21.41 3.60 15.36
C GLU A 203 -21.89 5.07 15.32
N LYS A 204 -20.94 6.03 15.37
CA LYS A 204 -21.23 7.47 15.26
C LYS A 204 -21.51 8.00 13.86
N ALA A 205 -21.27 7.21 12.82
CA ALA A 205 -21.68 7.51 11.45
C ALA A 205 -23.09 6.94 11.18
N GLU A 206 -23.37 5.72 11.64
CA GLU A 206 -24.69 5.08 11.58
C GLU A 206 -25.73 5.87 12.39
N GLU A 207 -25.36 6.36 13.59
CA GLU A 207 -26.18 7.30 14.39
C GLU A 207 -26.53 8.62 13.67
N LEU A 208 -25.80 8.98 12.61
CA LEU A 208 -26.03 10.17 11.79
C LEU A 208 -26.68 9.87 10.43
N GLY A 209 -27.06 8.61 10.16
CA GLY A 209 -27.67 8.21 8.89
C GLY A 209 -26.68 8.02 7.75
N VAL A 210 -25.44 7.63 8.03
CA VAL A 210 -24.51 7.11 7.01
C VAL A 210 -24.82 5.64 6.74
N GLU A 211 -25.00 5.28 5.48
CA GLU A 211 -25.08 3.88 5.06
C GLU A 211 -23.67 3.27 5.04
N ILE A 212 -23.42 2.25 5.87
CA ILE A 212 -22.14 1.54 5.90
C ILE A 212 -22.31 0.11 5.39
N TYR A 213 -21.64 -0.19 4.29
CA TYR A 213 -21.54 -1.52 3.71
C TYR A 213 -20.14 -2.11 3.97
N PRO A 214 -19.95 -2.88 5.06
CA PRO A 214 -18.79 -3.76 5.19
C PRO A 214 -18.91 -4.91 4.19
N ASN A 215 -17.88 -5.76 4.10
CA ASN A 215 -17.84 -6.88 3.16
C ASN A 215 -17.90 -6.45 1.67
N THR A 216 -17.66 -5.18 1.34
CA THR A 216 -17.81 -4.64 -0.02
C THR A 216 -16.46 -4.32 -0.66
N SER A 217 -16.00 -5.20 -1.54
CA SER A 217 -14.75 -5.05 -2.29
C SER A 217 -14.94 -4.20 -3.54
N ILE A 218 -14.30 -3.03 -3.61
CA ILE A 218 -14.35 -2.13 -4.79
C ILE A 218 -13.14 -2.36 -5.69
N SER A 219 -13.37 -2.63 -6.98
CA SER A 219 -12.32 -2.98 -7.96
C SER A 219 -12.07 -1.90 -9.01
N GLU A 220 -13.11 -1.15 -9.41
CA GLU A 220 -13.09 -0.27 -10.57
C GLU A 220 -13.58 1.14 -10.25
N LEU A 221 -13.01 2.13 -10.94
CA LEU A 221 -13.54 3.50 -11.01
C LEU A 221 -14.38 3.59 -12.29
N ILE A 222 -15.64 4.00 -12.16
CA ILE A 222 -16.56 4.20 -13.28
C ILE A 222 -16.40 5.62 -13.79
N TYR A 223 -16.34 5.78 -15.11
CA TYR A 223 -16.06 7.03 -15.77
C TYR A 223 -17.16 7.42 -16.76
N ASP A 224 -17.41 8.73 -16.87
CA ASP A 224 -18.27 9.30 -17.91
C ASP A 224 -17.53 9.43 -19.26
N HIS A 225 -18.24 9.96 -20.25
CA HIS A 225 -17.74 10.17 -21.61
C HIS A 225 -16.74 11.36 -21.73
N GLU A 226 -16.73 12.31 -20.78
CA GLU A 226 -15.66 13.34 -20.67
C GLU A 226 -14.40 12.74 -20.01
N GLY A 227 -14.51 11.58 -19.37
CA GLY A 227 -13.44 10.86 -18.68
C GLY A 227 -13.30 11.21 -17.20
N ALA A 228 -14.25 11.94 -16.61
CA ALA A 228 -14.36 12.18 -15.18
C ALA A 228 -14.94 10.96 -14.45
N VAL A 229 -14.81 10.89 -13.12
CA VAL A 229 -15.38 9.78 -12.31
C VAL A 229 -16.88 9.99 -12.12
N LYS A 230 -17.69 9.04 -12.61
CA LYS A 230 -19.13 8.97 -12.30
C LYS A 230 -19.41 8.17 -11.02
N GLY A 231 -18.51 7.26 -10.65
CA GLY A 231 -18.74 6.37 -9.51
C GLY A 231 -17.70 5.27 -9.34
N VAL A 232 -18.08 4.18 -8.69
CA VAL A 232 -17.22 3.00 -8.45
C VAL A 232 -18.01 1.70 -8.63
N ALA A 233 -17.32 0.59 -8.91
CA ALA A 233 -17.95 -0.73 -8.99
C ALA A 233 -17.35 -1.75 -8.01
N THR A 234 -18.22 -2.59 -7.46
CA THR A 234 -17.83 -3.75 -6.65
C THR A 234 -17.22 -4.85 -7.52
N ARG A 235 -16.41 -5.73 -6.91
CA ARG A 235 -15.78 -6.87 -7.58
C ARG A 235 -16.83 -7.93 -7.90
N ASP A 236 -16.82 -8.42 -9.14
CA ASP A 236 -17.51 -9.65 -9.54
C ASP A 236 -17.07 -10.81 -8.62
N SER A 237 -18.04 -11.54 -8.08
CA SER A 237 -17.83 -12.64 -7.14
C SER A 237 -17.98 -13.99 -7.83
N GLY A 238 -17.41 -15.05 -7.25
CA GLY A 238 -17.51 -16.40 -7.80
C GLY A 238 -16.55 -16.70 -8.97
N LEU A 239 -15.58 -15.82 -9.24
CA LEU A 239 -14.50 -16.11 -10.19
C LEU A 239 -13.50 -17.12 -9.62
N GLN A 240 -13.09 -18.09 -10.44
CA GLN A 240 -12.16 -19.15 -10.06
C GLN A 240 -10.69 -18.76 -10.24
N ARG A 241 -9.76 -19.57 -9.69
CA ARG A 241 -8.29 -19.34 -9.74
C ARG A 241 -7.72 -19.28 -11.17
N ASN A 242 -8.35 -19.98 -12.10
CA ASN A 242 -8.08 -19.97 -13.54
C ASN A 242 -8.92 -18.92 -14.31
N GLY A 243 -9.67 -18.06 -13.64
CA GLY A 243 -10.48 -17.02 -14.25
C GLY A 243 -11.77 -17.49 -14.95
N SER A 244 -12.10 -18.79 -14.94
CA SER A 244 -13.44 -19.25 -15.35
C SER A 244 -14.49 -18.92 -14.29
N ILE A 245 -15.75 -19.00 -14.70
CA ILE A 245 -16.91 -18.70 -13.86
C ILE A 245 -17.21 -19.89 -12.93
N SER A 246 -18.02 -19.69 -11.90
CA SER A 246 -18.55 -20.78 -11.06
C SER A 246 -20.07 -20.68 -10.92
N GLU A 247 -20.69 -21.74 -10.43
CA GLU A 247 -22.15 -21.84 -10.21
C GLU A 247 -22.72 -20.75 -9.27
N ASN A 248 -21.86 -20.03 -8.53
CA ASN A 248 -22.23 -18.91 -7.65
C ASN A 248 -21.54 -17.61 -8.12
N PHE A 249 -21.52 -17.35 -9.43
CA PHE A 249 -21.05 -16.07 -9.96
C PHE A 249 -22.12 -15.00 -9.78
N GLU A 250 -21.69 -13.83 -9.31
CA GLU A 250 -22.53 -12.65 -9.15
C GLU A 250 -21.80 -11.44 -9.74
N LYS A 251 -22.48 -10.73 -10.64
CA LYS A 251 -21.98 -9.49 -11.24
C LYS A 251 -21.96 -8.38 -10.19
N GLY A 252 -20.82 -7.70 -10.05
CA GLY A 252 -20.70 -6.61 -9.07
C GLY A 252 -21.58 -5.40 -9.41
N MET A 253 -22.15 -4.75 -8.40
CA MET A 253 -22.96 -3.52 -8.51
C MET A 253 -22.10 -2.26 -8.75
N GLU A 254 -22.62 -1.25 -9.44
CA GLU A 254 -22.07 0.11 -9.51
C GLU A 254 -22.76 1.06 -8.52
N PHE A 255 -21.99 1.98 -7.94
CA PHE A 255 -22.48 3.12 -7.17
C PHE A 255 -22.13 4.40 -7.93
N HIS A 256 -23.10 5.03 -8.60
CA HIS A 256 -22.94 6.32 -9.28
C HIS A 256 -23.09 7.43 -8.24
N ALA A 257 -22.06 8.28 -8.09
CA ALA A 257 -21.94 9.23 -7.00
C ALA A 257 -21.62 10.66 -7.47
N ARG A 258 -22.34 11.65 -6.96
CA ARG A 258 -22.08 13.09 -7.25
C ARG A 258 -20.67 13.50 -6.79
N MET A 259 -20.12 12.84 -5.78
CA MET A 259 -18.71 12.90 -5.37
C MET A 259 -18.18 11.53 -4.92
N THR A 260 -17.02 11.12 -5.42
CA THR A 260 -16.31 9.88 -5.00
C THR A 260 -15.10 10.18 -4.10
N VAL A 261 -15.04 9.58 -2.92
CA VAL A 261 -13.99 9.82 -1.91
C VAL A 261 -13.11 8.58 -1.73
N LEU A 262 -11.85 8.66 -2.13
CA LEU A 262 -10.91 7.52 -2.06
C LEU A 262 -10.15 7.51 -0.72
N ALA A 263 -10.68 6.74 0.23
CA ALA A 263 -10.22 6.63 1.62
C ALA A 263 -9.52 5.30 1.96
N GLU A 264 -9.18 4.47 0.95
CA GLU A 264 -8.49 3.16 1.05
C GLU A 264 -7.21 3.15 1.94
N GLY A 265 -6.63 4.32 2.17
CA GLY A 265 -5.44 4.52 2.98
C GLY A 265 -4.16 4.21 2.22
N CYS A 266 -3.10 3.84 2.97
CA CYS A 266 -1.76 3.74 2.39
C CYS A 266 -1.73 2.76 1.21
N HIS A 267 -1.34 3.28 0.04
CA HIS A 267 -1.26 2.53 -1.22
C HIS A 267 -2.59 1.86 -1.63
N GLY A 268 -3.65 2.68 -1.66
CA GLY A 268 -4.94 2.34 -2.27
C GLY A 268 -4.82 1.92 -3.74
N SER A 269 -5.61 0.92 -4.13
CA SER A 269 -5.69 0.33 -5.47
C SER A 269 -6.43 1.24 -6.46
N LEU A 270 -7.56 1.80 -6.05
CA LEU A 270 -8.33 2.76 -6.84
C LEU A 270 -7.63 4.13 -6.82
N SER A 271 -7.05 4.49 -5.68
CA SER A 271 -6.17 5.65 -5.52
C SER A 271 -5.00 5.58 -6.51
N LYS A 272 -4.36 4.42 -6.69
CA LYS A 272 -3.34 4.18 -7.71
C LYS A 272 -3.87 4.35 -9.14
N GLN A 273 -5.11 3.91 -9.43
CA GLN A 273 -5.75 4.14 -10.73
C GLN A 273 -5.98 5.64 -11.00
N ALA A 274 -6.65 6.35 -10.08
CA ALA A 274 -6.94 7.79 -10.21
C ALA A 274 -5.66 8.64 -10.31
N ILE A 275 -4.66 8.36 -9.47
CA ILE A 275 -3.36 9.05 -9.48
C ILE A 275 -2.66 8.89 -10.84
N ASN A 276 -2.73 7.71 -11.45
CA ASN A 276 -2.12 7.45 -12.76
C ASN A 276 -2.94 8.04 -13.92
N LYS A 277 -4.28 8.01 -13.85
CA LYS A 277 -5.16 8.53 -14.92
C LYS A 277 -5.07 10.05 -15.06
N TYR A 278 -5.05 10.76 -13.94
CA TYR A 278 -5.09 12.23 -13.90
C TYR A 278 -3.72 12.88 -13.62
N ASP A 279 -2.62 12.11 -13.69
CA ASP A 279 -1.24 12.55 -13.41
C ASP A 279 -1.09 13.37 -12.10
N LEU A 280 -1.76 12.92 -11.03
CA LEU A 280 -1.88 13.68 -9.78
C LEU A 280 -0.54 13.83 -9.02
N ARG A 281 0.56 13.26 -9.54
CA ARG A 281 1.93 13.40 -8.99
C ARG A 281 2.81 14.37 -9.77
N ASN A 282 2.29 15.03 -10.80
CA ASN A 282 3.06 16.01 -11.56
C ASN A 282 3.59 17.12 -10.64
N GLY A 283 4.90 17.40 -10.72
CA GLY A 283 5.57 18.42 -9.92
C GLY A 283 5.79 18.09 -8.43
N VAL A 284 5.53 16.87 -7.98
CA VAL A 284 5.81 16.42 -6.58
C VAL A 284 6.67 15.15 -6.56
N ASN A 285 7.32 14.88 -5.42
CA ASN A 285 8.21 13.73 -5.29
C ASN A 285 7.43 12.40 -5.36
N PRO A 286 8.06 11.26 -5.73
CA PRO A 286 7.49 9.95 -5.48
C PRO A 286 7.11 9.78 -3.99
N GLN A 287 6.06 9.02 -3.71
CA GLN A 287 5.74 8.60 -2.35
C GLN A 287 6.70 7.46 -1.98
N THR A 288 7.47 7.64 -0.90
CA THR A 288 8.22 6.58 -0.22
C THR A 288 7.36 6.02 0.92
N TYR A 289 7.69 4.82 1.38
CA TYR A 289 6.88 4.07 2.33
C TYR A 289 7.73 3.33 3.36
N GLY A 290 7.09 2.88 4.43
CA GLY A 290 7.61 1.91 5.39
C GLY A 290 6.68 0.71 5.51
N LEU A 291 7.20 -0.42 6.02
CA LEU A 291 6.38 -1.53 6.50
C LEU A 291 6.38 -1.52 8.03
N GLY A 292 5.21 -1.27 8.62
CA GLY A 292 4.95 -1.43 10.04
C GLY A 292 4.50 -2.86 10.34
N ILE A 293 5.18 -3.54 11.25
CA ILE A 293 4.81 -4.86 11.76
C ILE A 293 4.47 -4.73 13.24
N LYS A 294 3.33 -5.29 13.67
CA LYS A 294 2.79 -5.19 15.05
C LYS A 294 2.47 -6.57 15.62
N GLU A 295 2.74 -6.74 16.89
CA GLU A 295 2.10 -7.74 17.76
C GLU A 295 1.41 -7.03 18.93
N VAL A 296 0.33 -7.64 19.45
CA VAL A 296 -0.25 -7.27 20.74
C VAL A 296 -0.02 -8.41 21.72
N TRP A 297 0.39 -8.07 22.92
CA TRP A 297 0.75 -9.00 23.99
C TRP A 297 -0.06 -8.72 25.24
N GLN A 298 -0.60 -9.77 25.88
CA GLN A 298 -0.90 -9.72 27.31
C GLN A 298 0.41 -9.98 28.06
N VAL A 299 0.80 -9.12 29.00
CA VAL A 299 2.04 -9.30 29.79
C VAL A 299 1.73 -9.54 31.27
N ASP A 300 2.77 -9.90 32.03
CA ASP A 300 2.72 -9.96 33.49
C ASP A 300 2.38 -8.57 34.06
N PRO A 301 1.30 -8.41 34.87
CA PRO A 301 0.93 -7.14 35.47
C PRO A 301 2.07 -6.47 36.27
N ALA A 302 3.00 -7.23 36.85
CA ALA A 302 4.16 -6.68 37.55
C ALA A 302 5.19 -5.99 36.63
N LYS A 303 5.03 -6.14 35.31
CA LYS A 303 5.87 -5.54 34.26
C LYS A 303 5.12 -4.50 33.43
N TRP A 304 3.81 -4.40 33.62
CA TRP A 304 2.97 -3.47 32.89
C TRP A 304 2.95 -2.11 33.60
N LYS A 305 2.92 -1.04 32.82
CA LYS A 305 2.90 0.35 33.28
C LYS A 305 1.80 1.09 32.51
N GLU A 306 0.71 1.47 33.19
CA GLU A 306 -0.39 2.20 32.55
C GLU A 306 0.11 3.46 31.85
N GLY A 307 -0.13 3.59 30.53
CA GLY A 307 0.21 4.78 29.76
C GLY A 307 1.69 4.91 29.36
N TYR A 308 2.52 3.87 29.57
CA TYR A 308 3.93 3.91 29.13
C TYR A 308 4.06 3.87 27.61
N VAL A 309 4.82 4.81 27.05
CA VAL A 309 5.21 4.89 25.64
C VAL A 309 6.72 4.89 25.51
N SER A 310 7.24 4.13 24.55
CA SER A 310 8.62 4.30 24.10
C SER A 310 8.81 4.01 22.61
N HIS A 311 9.78 4.70 22.02
CA HIS A 311 10.22 4.59 20.63
C HIS A 311 11.72 4.28 20.59
N THR A 312 12.15 3.33 19.75
CA THR A 312 13.54 2.84 19.76
C THR A 312 14.22 2.93 18.39
N LEU A 313 15.38 3.56 18.33
CA LEU A 313 16.26 3.61 17.15
C LEU A 313 17.45 2.64 17.30
N GLY A 314 18.15 2.35 16.19
CA GLY A 314 19.35 1.51 16.20
C GLY A 314 19.04 0.02 16.05
N TYR A 315 19.54 -0.81 16.98
CA TYR A 315 19.37 -2.26 16.92
C TYR A 315 17.87 -2.66 16.90
N PRO A 316 17.42 -3.54 15.99
CA PRO A 316 18.18 -4.55 15.24
C PRO A 316 18.72 -4.10 13.88
N LEU A 317 18.40 -2.89 13.42
CA LEU A 317 18.61 -2.45 12.04
C LEU A 317 20.11 -2.20 11.74
N SER A 318 20.49 -2.45 10.49
CA SER A 318 21.85 -2.20 9.99
C SER A 318 22.00 -0.79 9.44
N ASP A 319 23.24 -0.29 9.37
CA ASP A 319 23.56 0.99 8.73
C ASP A 319 22.96 1.07 7.31
N GLY A 320 22.30 2.20 7.01
CA GLY A 320 21.62 2.43 5.72
C GLY A 320 20.22 1.82 5.60
N VAL A 321 19.62 1.35 6.70
CA VAL A 321 18.20 0.97 6.79
C VAL A 321 17.49 2.00 7.66
N TYR A 322 16.46 2.68 7.12
CA TYR A 322 15.59 3.53 7.93
C TYR A 322 14.60 2.66 8.72
N GLY A 323 14.26 3.09 9.93
CA GLY A 323 13.23 2.44 10.74
C GLY A 323 13.38 2.69 12.24
N GLY A 324 12.47 2.11 13.01
CA GLY A 324 12.44 2.21 14.46
C GLY A 324 11.37 1.29 15.07
N GLY A 325 11.61 0.86 16.30
CA GLY A 325 10.68 0.07 17.11
C GLY A 325 9.79 0.91 18.01
N TRP A 326 8.74 0.30 18.56
CA TRP A 326 7.90 0.91 19.59
C TRP A 326 7.42 -0.11 20.63
N MET A 327 7.14 0.38 21.84
CA MET A 327 6.48 -0.36 22.92
C MET A 327 5.49 0.58 23.64
N TYR A 328 4.19 0.27 23.59
CA TYR A 328 3.14 1.07 24.24
C TYR A 328 2.27 0.19 25.15
N HIS A 329 2.02 0.61 26.38
CA HIS A 329 1.26 -0.15 27.40
C HIS A 329 -0.13 0.47 27.63
N PHE A 330 -1.18 -0.31 27.38
CA PHE A 330 -2.57 0.17 27.32
C PHE A 330 -3.57 -0.88 27.83
N GLY A 331 -4.84 -0.49 27.98
CA GLY A 331 -5.92 -1.36 28.43
C GLY A 331 -5.66 -1.96 29.83
N ASP A 332 -6.02 -3.23 30.03
CA ASP A 332 -5.64 -4.00 31.22
C ASP A 332 -4.51 -4.98 30.86
N GLY A 333 -3.27 -4.62 31.20
CA GLY A 333 -2.11 -5.49 31.01
C GLY A 333 -1.67 -5.73 29.55
N LEU A 334 -2.17 -4.96 28.58
CA LEU A 334 -1.80 -5.09 27.17
C LEU A 334 -0.58 -4.25 26.78
N VAL A 335 0.23 -4.78 25.86
CA VAL A 335 1.37 -4.09 25.26
C VAL A 335 1.35 -4.23 23.74
N SER A 336 1.41 -3.10 23.05
CA SER A 336 1.59 -2.96 21.60
C SER A 336 3.10 -2.90 21.33
N VAL A 337 3.64 -3.89 20.61
CA VAL A 337 5.07 -3.93 20.23
C VAL A 337 5.18 -4.06 18.72
N GLY A 338 6.04 -3.26 18.10
CA GLY A 338 6.21 -3.30 16.65
C GLY A 338 7.47 -2.63 16.15
N ILE A 339 7.72 -2.76 14.85
CA ILE A 339 8.81 -2.08 14.14
C ILE A 339 8.30 -1.51 12.81
N VAL A 340 8.75 -0.30 12.47
CA VAL A 340 8.70 0.26 11.12
C VAL A 340 10.06 0.04 10.47
N ILE A 341 10.08 -0.44 9.24
CA ILE A 341 11.26 -0.47 8.38
C ILE A 341 10.93 0.23 7.07
N GLY A 342 11.70 1.28 6.74
CA GLY A 342 11.59 2.04 5.50
C GLY A 342 11.83 1.14 4.29
N LEU A 343 10.93 1.19 3.32
CA LEU A 343 10.98 0.35 2.12
C LEU A 343 11.98 0.86 1.08
N ASP A 344 12.77 1.89 1.36
CA ASP A 344 13.96 2.29 0.61
C ASP A 344 15.19 1.38 0.84
N TYR A 345 15.10 0.36 1.71
CA TYR A 345 16.23 -0.53 2.02
C TYR A 345 16.82 -1.24 0.78
N LYS A 346 18.15 -1.33 0.72
CA LYS A 346 18.89 -1.70 -0.51
C LYS A 346 19.28 -3.19 -0.57
N ASN A 347 19.57 -3.80 0.58
CA ASN A 347 19.99 -5.19 0.69
C ASN A 347 18.78 -6.16 0.57
N PRO A 348 18.69 -7.00 -0.48
CA PRO A 348 17.55 -7.90 -0.68
C PRO A 348 17.51 -9.08 0.30
N TRP A 349 18.53 -9.30 1.15
CA TRP A 349 18.51 -10.33 2.20
C TRP A 349 17.79 -9.90 3.49
N ILE A 350 17.43 -8.62 3.63
CA ILE A 350 16.66 -8.13 4.77
C ILE A 350 15.25 -8.73 4.72
N SER A 351 14.78 -9.29 5.85
CA SER A 351 13.37 -9.59 6.07
C SER A 351 12.85 -8.73 7.22
N PRO A 352 11.94 -7.76 6.97
CA PRO A 352 11.36 -6.94 8.03
C PRO A 352 10.71 -7.76 9.16
N TYR A 353 10.12 -8.92 8.84
CA TYR A 353 9.60 -9.84 9.85
C TYR A 353 10.71 -10.42 10.74
N GLN A 354 11.82 -10.88 10.16
CA GLN A 354 12.91 -11.45 10.94
C GLN A 354 13.68 -10.38 11.73
N GLU A 355 13.77 -9.15 11.22
CA GLU A 355 14.22 -7.99 11.98
C GLU A 355 13.32 -7.73 13.19
N PHE A 356 11.99 -7.72 13.01
CA PHE A 356 11.03 -7.59 14.10
C PHE A 356 11.16 -8.69 15.17
N GLN A 357 11.25 -9.97 14.77
CA GLN A 357 11.48 -11.06 15.71
C GLN A 357 12.85 -10.90 16.42
N ARG A 358 13.90 -10.47 15.71
CA ARG A 358 15.23 -10.18 16.28
C ARG A 358 15.22 -9.01 17.28
N MET A 359 14.39 -7.99 17.06
CA MET A 359 14.22 -6.84 17.96
C MET A 359 13.77 -7.28 19.36
N LYS A 360 12.78 -8.19 19.44
CA LYS A 360 12.18 -8.67 20.70
C LYS A 360 13.16 -9.46 21.59
N LEU A 361 14.33 -9.84 21.08
CA LEU A 361 15.39 -10.48 21.85
C LEU A 361 16.29 -9.49 22.60
N HIS A 362 16.23 -8.18 22.30
CA HIS A 362 16.94 -7.14 23.05
C HIS A 362 16.33 -6.99 24.47
N PRO A 363 17.13 -6.84 25.55
CA PRO A 363 16.64 -6.80 26.93
C PRO A 363 15.43 -5.88 27.15
N PHE A 364 15.49 -4.64 26.66
CA PHE A 364 14.40 -3.66 26.64
C PHE A 364 13.00 -4.25 26.35
N TYR A 365 12.88 -5.00 25.25
CA TYR A 365 11.64 -5.67 24.86
C TYR A 365 11.47 -7.00 25.58
N LYS A 366 12.55 -7.78 25.65
CA LYS A 366 12.55 -9.15 26.16
C LYS A 366 12.07 -9.22 27.61
N ASP A 367 12.50 -8.28 28.44
CA ASP A 367 12.23 -8.32 29.89
C ASP A 367 10.74 -8.09 30.17
N VAL A 368 10.07 -7.20 29.42
CA VAL A 368 8.61 -6.99 29.44
C VAL A 368 7.88 -8.21 28.88
N LEU A 369 8.29 -8.72 27.71
CA LEU A 369 7.57 -9.81 27.02
C LEU A 369 7.77 -11.21 27.64
N THR A 370 8.83 -11.44 28.42
CA THR A 370 9.11 -12.75 29.04
C THR A 370 7.98 -13.16 29.98
N GLY A 371 7.28 -14.26 29.67
CA GLY A 371 6.14 -14.77 30.42
C GLY A 371 4.78 -14.23 29.96
N GLY A 372 4.76 -13.27 29.03
CA GLY A 372 3.54 -12.81 28.37
C GLY A 372 3.05 -13.76 27.27
N LYS A 373 1.90 -13.43 26.68
CA LYS A 373 1.25 -14.15 25.57
C LYS A 373 1.00 -13.18 24.42
N CYS A 374 1.59 -13.45 23.25
CA CYS A 374 1.20 -12.79 22.00
C CYS A 374 -0.22 -13.23 21.63
N ILE A 375 -1.14 -12.27 21.53
CA ILE A 375 -2.57 -12.49 21.23
C ILE A 375 -2.97 -12.08 19.81
N SER A 376 -2.31 -11.09 19.23
CA SER A 376 -2.61 -10.56 17.88
C SER A 376 -1.32 -10.28 17.11
N TYR A 377 -1.36 -10.40 15.78
CA TYR A 377 -0.27 -10.06 14.86
C TYR A 377 -0.84 -9.35 13.63
N GLY A 378 -0.03 -8.50 13.00
CA GLY A 378 -0.30 -8.02 11.64
C GLY A 378 0.79 -7.11 11.10
N ALA A 379 0.59 -6.65 9.86
CA ALA A 379 1.45 -5.65 9.26
C ALA A 379 0.73 -4.82 8.19
N ARG A 380 1.16 -3.57 8.03
CA ARG A 380 0.60 -2.61 7.05
C ARG A 380 1.70 -1.67 6.56
N ALA A 381 1.72 -1.39 5.25
CA ALA A 381 2.54 -0.30 4.73
C ALA A 381 2.01 1.07 5.19
N LEU A 382 2.92 2.02 5.40
CA LEU A 382 2.65 3.40 5.80
C LEU A 382 3.41 4.37 4.89
N ASN A 383 2.94 5.61 4.79
CA ASN A 383 3.57 6.65 3.96
C ASN A 383 4.77 7.27 4.69
N GLU A 384 5.90 7.43 4.01
CA GLU A 384 7.12 8.06 4.54
C GLU A 384 7.60 9.28 3.72
N GLY A 385 7.00 9.57 2.57
CA GLY A 385 7.37 10.71 1.71
C GLY A 385 6.95 12.08 2.26
N GLY A 386 5.99 12.12 3.18
CA GLY A 386 5.57 13.33 3.89
C GLY A 386 5.08 14.46 2.97
N TRP A 387 5.36 15.71 3.37
CA TRP A 387 4.91 16.94 2.71
C TRP A 387 5.27 16.98 1.21
N GLN A 388 6.48 16.56 0.85
CA GLN A 388 7.00 16.58 -0.52
C GLN A 388 6.27 15.61 -1.47
N SER A 389 5.55 14.63 -0.92
CA SER A 389 4.93 13.53 -1.66
C SER A 389 3.40 13.54 -1.58
N VAL A 390 2.80 14.64 -1.10
CA VAL A 390 1.35 14.87 -1.19
C VAL A 390 0.99 15.20 -2.65
N PRO A 391 0.09 14.44 -3.30
CA PRO A 391 -0.33 14.68 -4.69
C PRO A 391 -1.32 15.85 -4.79
N GLN A 392 -1.75 16.18 -6.01
CA GLN A 392 -3.01 16.88 -6.20
C GLN A 392 -4.16 16.06 -5.57
N LEU A 393 -4.98 16.72 -4.76
CA LEU A 393 -5.95 16.06 -3.87
C LEU A 393 -7.35 15.86 -4.46
N HIS A 394 -7.60 16.39 -5.66
CA HIS A 394 -8.89 16.39 -6.35
C HIS A 394 -8.72 16.08 -7.83
N PHE A 395 -9.77 15.54 -8.42
CA PHE A 395 -9.93 15.26 -9.84
C PHE A 395 -11.42 15.36 -10.18
N PRO A 396 -11.80 15.49 -11.47
CA PRO A 396 -13.20 15.50 -11.87
C PRO A 396 -13.95 14.26 -11.35
N GLY A 397 -14.94 14.50 -10.47
CA GLY A 397 -15.76 13.47 -9.83
C GLY A 397 -15.22 12.90 -8.51
N GLY A 398 -14.06 13.32 -8.01
CA GLY A 398 -13.55 12.74 -6.76
C GLY A 398 -12.32 13.37 -6.10
N VAL A 399 -11.99 12.83 -4.91
CA VAL A 399 -10.92 13.33 -4.03
C VAL A 399 -10.12 12.23 -3.34
N LEU A 400 -8.87 12.55 -2.96
CA LEU A 400 -7.98 11.71 -2.16
C LEU A 400 -7.94 12.20 -0.71
N VAL A 401 -8.19 11.31 0.26
CA VAL A 401 -8.13 11.64 1.69
C VAL A 401 -7.14 10.75 2.46
N GLY A 402 -6.73 11.20 3.65
CA GLY A 402 -5.91 10.43 4.59
C GLY A 402 -4.61 9.86 4.02
N ALA A 403 -4.37 8.57 4.26
CA ALA A 403 -3.17 7.88 3.82
C ALA A 403 -3.17 7.53 2.31
N SER A 404 -4.30 7.70 1.60
CA SER A 404 -4.37 7.65 0.13
C SER A 404 -3.62 8.84 -0.47
N ALA A 405 -3.86 10.04 0.08
CA ALA A 405 -3.08 11.26 -0.22
C ALA A 405 -1.69 11.24 0.45
N GLY A 406 -1.58 10.62 1.62
CA GLY A 406 -0.31 10.36 2.31
C GLY A 406 0.06 11.36 3.40
N PHE A 407 -0.92 11.92 4.12
CA PHE A 407 -0.73 12.92 5.17
C PHE A 407 -0.07 12.42 6.48
N MET A 408 0.90 11.50 6.41
CA MET A 408 1.55 10.96 7.60
C MET A 408 2.69 11.86 8.10
N ASN A 409 2.63 12.26 9.38
CA ASN A 409 3.78 12.82 10.07
C ASN A 409 4.72 11.67 10.51
N VAL A 410 5.71 11.40 9.67
CA VAL A 410 6.63 10.25 9.81
C VAL A 410 7.38 10.28 11.16
N PRO A 411 8.00 11.41 11.59
CA PRO A 411 8.76 11.40 12.85
C PRO A 411 7.90 11.22 14.08
N LYS A 412 6.68 11.78 14.12
CA LYS A 412 5.72 11.53 15.21
C LYS A 412 5.15 10.10 15.19
N ILE A 413 5.35 9.35 14.10
CA ILE A 413 4.71 8.08 13.74
C ILE A 413 3.17 8.20 13.86
N LYS A 414 2.62 9.33 13.38
CA LYS A 414 1.19 9.66 13.50
C LYS A 414 0.62 10.12 12.17
N GLY A 415 -0.53 9.55 11.82
CA GLY A 415 -1.29 9.92 10.62
C GLY A 415 -2.81 9.77 10.77
N SER A 416 -3.31 9.36 11.94
CA SER A 416 -4.76 9.22 12.20
C SER A 416 -5.45 10.56 12.37
N HIS A 417 -4.82 11.50 13.09
CA HIS A 417 -5.35 12.84 13.33
C HIS A 417 -5.39 13.67 12.04
N THR A 418 -4.31 13.65 11.24
CA THR A 418 -4.28 14.27 9.91
C THR A 418 -5.24 13.59 8.94
N ALA A 419 -5.42 12.27 9.01
CA ALA A 419 -6.41 11.56 8.21
C ALA A 419 -7.84 11.99 8.51
N ILE A 420 -8.24 12.03 9.79
CA ILE A 420 -9.54 12.52 10.24
C ILE A 420 -9.76 13.95 9.74
N LYS A 421 -8.80 14.86 9.98
CA LYS A 421 -8.97 16.26 9.55
C LYS A 421 -9.03 16.40 8.02
N SER A 422 -8.32 15.58 7.25
CA SER A 422 -8.42 15.61 5.79
C SER A 422 -9.81 15.19 5.27
N GLY A 423 -10.46 14.23 5.94
CA GLY A 423 -11.84 13.86 5.63
C GLY A 423 -12.83 14.97 5.96
N MET A 424 -12.68 15.62 7.12
CA MET A 424 -13.46 16.81 7.48
C MET A 424 -13.33 17.93 6.46
N LEU A 425 -12.10 18.27 6.04
CA LEU A 425 -11.84 19.34 5.07
C LEU A 425 -12.40 19.01 3.69
N ALA A 426 -12.44 17.74 3.30
CA ALA A 426 -13.10 17.30 2.07
C ALA A 426 -14.62 17.48 2.17
N ALA A 427 -15.25 17.00 3.27
CA ALA A 427 -16.67 17.17 3.54
C ALA A 427 -17.09 18.64 3.54
N GLU A 428 -16.37 19.48 4.29
CA GLU A 428 -16.56 20.93 4.40
C GLU A 428 -16.38 21.67 3.06
N SER A 429 -15.63 21.10 2.11
CA SER A 429 -15.45 21.68 0.78
C SER A 429 -16.50 21.22 -0.24
N MET A 430 -17.01 19.99 -0.13
CA MET A 430 -17.91 19.40 -1.13
C MET A 430 -19.40 19.68 -0.88
N PHE A 431 -19.82 19.84 0.38
CA PHE A 431 -21.23 19.88 0.78
C PHE A 431 -22.10 20.81 -0.09
N ASP A 432 -21.80 22.11 -0.12
CA ASP A 432 -22.55 23.12 -0.89
C ASP A 432 -22.64 22.80 -2.40
N LYS A 433 -21.64 22.09 -2.96
CA LYS A 433 -21.62 21.69 -4.38
C LYS A 433 -22.45 20.43 -4.64
N VAL A 434 -22.45 19.47 -3.72
CA VAL A 434 -23.20 18.22 -3.85
C VAL A 434 -24.70 18.48 -3.63
N VAL A 435 -25.07 19.21 -2.58
CA VAL A 435 -26.48 19.59 -2.31
C VAL A 435 -27.06 20.35 -3.50
N LYS A 436 -26.35 21.37 -4.00
CA LYS A 436 -26.81 22.12 -5.18
C LYS A 436 -27.00 21.23 -6.41
N LEU A 437 -26.15 20.21 -6.61
CA LEU A 437 -26.28 19.30 -7.74
C LEU A 437 -27.46 18.32 -7.57
N LYS A 438 -27.73 17.88 -6.33
CA LYS A 438 -28.95 17.14 -5.96
C LYS A 438 -30.20 17.97 -6.29
N GLU A 439 -30.31 19.18 -5.74
CA GLU A 439 -31.42 20.13 -5.98
C GLU A 439 -31.68 20.36 -7.47
N GLN A 440 -30.61 20.54 -8.27
CA GLN A 440 -30.72 20.75 -9.71
C GLN A 440 -31.31 19.53 -10.44
N GLN A 441 -30.84 18.32 -10.13
CA GLN A 441 -31.34 17.10 -10.78
C GLN A 441 -32.75 16.72 -10.35
N GLU A 442 -33.12 16.95 -9.09
CA GLU A 442 -34.49 16.77 -8.60
C GLU A 442 -35.45 17.74 -9.30
N SER A 443 -35.03 18.99 -9.48
CA SER A 443 -35.78 20.00 -10.26
C SER A 443 -35.93 19.62 -11.74
N GLU A 444 -34.87 19.09 -12.36
CA GLU A 444 -34.88 18.65 -13.76
C GLU A 444 -35.76 17.40 -13.97
N MET A 445 -35.74 16.43 -13.05
CA MET A 445 -36.64 15.27 -13.07
C MET A 445 -38.11 15.67 -12.89
N LEU A 446 -38.41 16.55 -11.93
CA LEU A 446 -39.77 17.07 -11.71
C LEU A 446 -40.32 17.73 -12.98
N ALA A 447 -39.56 18.66 -13.57
CA ALA A 447 -39.94 19.33 -14.82
C ALA A 447 -40.10 18.34 -16.00
N SER A 448 -39.35 17.23 -16.02
CA SER A 448 -39.49 16.19 -17.03
C SER A 448 -40.78 15.36 -16.90
N ASN A 449 -41.33 15.25 -15.68
CA ASN A 449 -42.54 14.49 -15.38
C ASN A 449 -43.81 15.34 -15.55
N GLU A 450 -43.78 16.61 -15.12
CA GLU A 450 -44.84 17.60 -15.44
C GLU A 450 -45.07 17.70 -16.96
N GLY A 451 -43.99 17.63 -17.76
CA GLY A 451 -44.04 17.60 -19.24
C GLY A 451 -44.53 16.28 -19.87
N LYS A 452 -44.88 15.26 -19.07
CA LYS A 452 -45.61 14.06 -19.51
C LYS A 452 -47.10 14.18 -19.18
N GLU A 453 -47.45 14.57 -17.96
CA GLU A 453 -48.86 14.67 -17.50
C GLU A 453 -49.72 15.58 -18.39
N GLU A 454 -49.17 16.63 -19.02
CA GLU A 454 -49.87 17.45 -20.03
C GLU A 454 -50.17 16.74 -21.38
N LYS A 455 -49.97 15.42 -21.51
CA LYS A 455 -50.28 14.66 -22.75
C LYS A 455 -51.28 13.52 -22.57
N ASP A 456 -51.56 13.11 -21.34
CA ASP A 456 -52.28 11.86 -21.07
C ASP A 456 -53.78 12.10 -20.74
N GLU A 457 -54.36 13.20 -21.26
CA GLU A 457 -55.80 13.51 -21.15
C GLU A 457 -56.68 12.89 -22.27
N ASP A 458 -56.09 12.21 -23.27
CA ASP A 458 -56.78 11.87 -24.55
C ASP A 458 -56.59 10.41 -25.05
N GLU A 459 -56.37 9.42 -24.16
CA GLU A 459 -56.55 7.98 -24.50
C GLU A 459 -56.96 7.13 -23.25
N GLU A 460 -58.04 6.33 -23.36
CA GLU A 460 -58.53 5.38 -22.33
C GLU A 460 -58.11 3.94 -22.67
N ASP A 461 -57.87 3.11 -21.64
CA ASP A 461 -57.62 1.65 -21.67
C ASP A 461 -56.37 1.15 -22.46
N GLU A 462 -55.30 0.74 -21.74
CA GLU A 462 -54.74 -0.63 -21.80
C GLU A 462 -53.75 -0.92 -20.63
N GLU A 463 -53.28 -2.17 -20.53
CA GLU A 463 -52.90 -2.92 -19.30
C GLU A 463 -51.69 -2.40 -18.47
N GLU A 464 -51.74 -2.58 -17.13
CA GLU A 464 -50.60 -2.41 -16.21
C GLU A 464 -49.56 -3.55 -16.38
N GLU A 465 -48.60 -3.40 -17.30
CA GLU A 465 -47.34 -4.17 -17.27
C GLU A 465 -46.23 -3.41 -16.51
N ASP A 466 -45.34 -4.12 -15.82
CA ASP A 466 -44.25 -3.57 -15.00
C ASP A 466 -43.10 -2.95 -15.86
N GLU A 467 -43.38 -1.88 -16.63
CA GLU A 467 -42.36 -1.13 -17.38
C GLU A 467 -41.46 -0.26 -16.44
N ASN A 468 -40.61 -0.93 -15.67
CA ASN A 468 -39.40 -0.31 -15.08
C ASN A 468 -38.20 -0.35 -16.06
N ASP A 469 -38.48 -0.36 -17.37
CA ASP A 469 -37.50 -0.59 -18.42
C ASP A 469 -36.85 0.73 -18.86
N GLY A 470 -35.71 1.06 -18.24
CA GLY A 470 -34.80 2.06 -18.78
C GLY A 470 -35.15 3.54 -18.55
N LEU A 471 -35.55 3.93 -17.33
CA LEU A 471 -35.39 5.33 -16.91
C LEU A 471 -33.91 5.73 -17.13
N PRO A 472 -33.60 6.78 -17.92
CA PRO A 472 -32.23 7.10 -18.27
C PRO A 472 -31.45 7.51 -17.03
N LEU A 473 -30.42 6.72 -16.69
CA LEU A 473 -29.58 6.94 -15.51
C LEU A 473 -29.14 8.40 -15.45
N PRO A 474 -29.41 9.13 -14.34
CA PRO A 474 -29.13 10.56 -14.27
C PRO A 474 -27.69 10.86 -14.69
N GLU A 475 -27.53 11.70 -15.72
CA GLU A 475 -26.24 12.31 -16.05
C GLU A 475 -26.12 13.61 -15.26
N TRP A 476 -24.93 13.84 -14.71
CA TRP A 476 -24.54 15.11 -14.11
C TRP A 476 -23.15 15.49 -14.57
N LYS A 477 -22.87 16.79 -14.61
CA LYS A 477 -21.49 17.24 -14.80
C LYS A 477 -20.70 16.94 -13.53
N ALA A 478 -19.64 16.13 -13.67
CA ALA A 478 -18.78 15.76 -12.55
C ALA A 478 -18.21 16.98 -11.81
N ILE A 479 -18.27 16.94 -10.48
CA ILE A 479 -17.76 18.02 -9.61
C ILE A 479 -16.23 17.94 -9.51
N ASP A 480 -15.53 19.05 -9.75
CA ASP A 480 -14.12 19.21 -9.36
C ASP A 480 -13.98 20.10 -8.11
N LEU A 481 -12.96 19.82 -7.29
CA LEU A 481 -12.84 20.34 -5.91
C LEU A 481 -11.48 20.99 -5.55
N PRO A 482 -11.01 22.02 -6.29
CA PRO A 482 -9.79 22.77 -5.95
C PRO A 482 -9.89 23.54 -4.61
N GLU A 483 -11.08 23.70 -4.06
CA GLU A 483 -11.32 24.30 -2.75
C GLU A 483 -10.76 23.39 -1.64
N TYR A 484 -10.92 22.06 -1.73
CA TYR A 484 -10.33 21.11 -0.78
C TYR A 484 -8.80 21.16 -0.81
N GLN A 485 -8.20 21.30 -2.00
CA GLN A 485 -6.77 21.50 -2.16
C GLN A 485 -6.26 22.78 -1.49
N THR A 486 -7.10 23.80 -1.43
CA THR A 486 -6.86 25.10 -0.77
C THR A 486 -7.09 25.02 0.74
N ALA A 487 -8.16 24.34 1.16
CA ALA A 487 -8.48 24.07 2.57
C ALA A 487 -7.37 23.26 3.25
N TYR A 488 -6.82 22.24 2.57
CA TYR A 488 -5.62 21.52 3.03
C TYR A 488 -4.43 22.47 3.23
N LYS A 489 -4.08 23.31 2.24
CA LYS A 489 -2.95 24.25 2.30
C LYS A 489 -3.09 25.30 3.40
N ASN A 490 -4.32 25.66 3.76
CA ASN A 490 -4.65 26.59 4.84
C ASN A 490 -4.86 25.89 6.20
N SER A 491 -4.72 24.56 6.26
CA SER A 491 -4.94 23.77 7.48
C SER A 491 -3.65 23.46 8.22
N TRP A 492 -3.78 23.17 9.51
CA TRP A 492 -2.68 22.72 10.35
C TRP A 492 -2.03 21.40 9.89
N ILE A 493 -2.67 20.62 9.00
CA ILE A 493 -2.04 19.44 8.38
C ILE A 493 -0.84 19.88 7.54
N TYR A 494 -1.01 20.93 6.73
CA TYR A 494 0.06 21.44 5.86
C TYR A 494 1.23 21.96 6.69
N ASP A 495 0.96 22.74 7.74
CA ASP A 495 1.97 23.24 8.67
C ASP A 495 2.70 22.11 9.41
N GLU A 496 1.98 21.12 9.96
CA GLU A 496 2.56 19.99 10.69
C GLU A 496 3.47 19.13 9.79
N LEU A 497 3.05 18.89 8.54
CA LEU A 497 3.88 18.13 7.58
C LEU A 497 5.07 18.98 7.10
N TYR A 498 4.89 20.30 6.92
CA TYR A 498 5.95 21.21 6.49
C TYR A 498 7.04 21.37 7.57
N GLU A 499 6.67 21.42 8.86
CA GLU A 499 7.64 21.52 9.97
C GLU A 499 8.62 20.33 9.98
N VAL A 500 8.14 19.12 9.68
CA VAL A 500 8.95 17.88 9.73
C VAL A 500 9.53 17.44 8.38
N ARG A 501 9.25 18.16 7.28
CA ARG A 501 9.53 17.74 5.89
C ARG A 501 10.98 17.25 5.67
N ASN A 502 11.95 17.85 6.33
CA ASN A 502 13.38 17.56 6.15
C ASN A 502 13.90 16.38 7.00
N VAL A 503 13.08 15.81 7.90
CA VAL A 503 13.51 14.76 8.82
C VAL A 503 13.75 13.42 8.11
N ARG A 504 12.75 12.85 7.41
CA ARG A 504 12.92 11.56 6.71
C ARG A 504 13.93 11.59 5.53
N PRO A 505 13.98 12.62 4.66
CA PRO A 505 14.99 12.68 3.59
C PRO A 505 16.43 12.73 4.10
N SER A 506 16.68 13.23 5.31
CA SER A 506 18.05 13.35 5.85
C SER A 506 18.76 12.00 6.01
N PHE A 507 18.00 10.90 6.11
CA PHE A 507 18.53 9.53 6.23
C PHE A 507 19.00 8.91 4.89
N ASP A 508 18.57 9.42 3.73
CA ASP A 508 19.13 9.03 2.41
C ASP A 508 20.44 9.80 2.09
N SER A 509 20.87 10.70 2.98
CA SER A 509 22.16 11.38 2.81
C SER A 509 23.33 10.40 2.89
N LYS A 510 24.45 10.74 2.23
CA LYS A 510 25.72 9.97 2.28
C LYS A 510 26.35 9.83 3.67
N LEU A 511 25.76 10.46 4.69
CA LEU A 511 26.15 10.37 6.10
C LEU A 511 25.33 9.31 6.87
N GLY A 512 24.37 8.65 6.22
CA GLY A 512 23.58 7.55 6.76
C GLY A 512 22.80 7.91 8.02
N ILE A 513 22.61 6.92 8.91
CA ILE A 513 21.79 7.08 10.12
C ILE A 513 22.31 8.17 11.07
N LEU A 514 23.63 8.36 11.18
CA LEU A 514 24.22 9.40 12.03
C LEU A 514 24.01 10.81 11.46
N GLY A 515 24.13 10.98 10.14
CA GLY A 515 23.77 12.22 9.47
C GLY A 515 22.28 12.52 9.55
N GLY A 516 21.45 11.49 9.38
CA GLY A 516 20.01 11.56 9.55
C GLY A 516 19.63 12.06 10.95
N ILE A 517 20.11 11.40 12.01
CA ILE A 517 19.87 11.80 13.40
C ILE A 517 20.36 13.23 13.67
N ALA A 518 21.56 13.61 13.20
CA ALA A 518 22.11 14.95 13.43
C ALA A 518 21.26 16.06 12.76
N VAL A 519 20.85 15.85 11.50
CA VAL A 519 19.97 16.79 10.78
C VAL A 519 18.57 16.79 11.38
N SER A 520 18.03 15.63 11.76
CA SER A 520 16.71 15.50 12.40
C SER A 520 16.66 16.23 13.74
N GLY A 521 17.71 16.11 14.56
CA GLY A 521 17.85 16.87 15.81
C GLY A 521 17.95 18.37 15.57
N MET A 522 18.70 18.80 14.55
CA MET A 522 18.73 20.22 14.15
C MET A 522 17.35 20.72 13.70
N VAL A 523 16.64 19.98 12.84
CA VAL A 523 15.34 20.35 12.29
C VAL A 523 14.26 20.44 13.38
N THR A 524 14.21 19.46 14.29
CA THR A 524 13.13 19.35 15.29
C THR A 524 13.41 20.12 16.58
N LEU A 525 14.65 20.12 17.08
CA LEU A 525 15.01 20.76 18.35
C LEU A 525 15.40 22.23 18.18
N ILE A 526 16.04 22.60 17.05
CA ILE A 526 16.68 23.92 16.87
C ILE A 526 15.90 24.82 15.90
N THR A 527 15.74 24.42 14.63
CA THR A 527 15.12 25.29 13.61
C THR A 527 13.60 25.25 13.62
N LYS A 528 13.00 24.12 14.05
CA LYS A 528 11.56 23.84 14.02
C LYS A 528 10.99 24.05 12.61
N GLY A 529 11.60 23.37 11.64
CA GLY A 529 11.24 23.42 10.22
C GLY A 529 11.53 24.73 9.48
N LYS A 530 12.11 25.75 10.15
CA LYS A 530 12.32 27.10 9.57
C LYS A 530 13.57 27.23 8.69
N GLU A 531 14.26 26.14 8.40
CA GLU A 531 15.38 26.12 7.46
C GLU A 531 14.94 26.54 6.04
N PRO A 532 15.74 27.34 5.30
CA PRO A 532 15.33 27.97 4.04
C PRO A 532 15.45 27.03 2.82
N PHE A 533 15.30 25.71 3.03
CA PHE A 533 15.42 24.68 2.00
C PHE A 533 14.50 23.50 2.29
N THR A 534 14.31 22.65 1.27
CA THR A 534 13.62 21.37 1.38
C THR A 534 14.50 20.29 0.75
N LEU A 535 14.64 19.15 1.42
CA LEU A 535 15.31 17.95 0.92
C LEU A 535 14.30 17.08 0.16
N GLU A 536 14.76 16.36 -0.85
CA GLU A 536 13.90 15.64 -1.80
C GLU A 536 14.10 14.12 -1.74
N PHE A 537 13.07 13.37 -2.13
CA PHE A 537 13.18 11.96 -2.51
C PHE A 537 13.22 11.88 -4.03
N ASN A 538 14.32 11.39 -4.58
CA ASN A 538 14.56 11.32 -6.03
C ASN A 538 14.60 9.86 -6.54
N HIS A 539 13.89 8.96 -5.87
CA HIS A 539 13.82 7.52 -6.16
C HIS A 539 12.47 6.92 -5.70
N LYS A 540 12.09 5.74 -6.22
CA LYS A 540 11.06 4.89 -5.58
C LYS A 540 11.71 3.79 -4.75
N ASP A 541 10.99 3.31 -3.74
CA ASP A 541 11.35 2.19 -2.87
C ASP A 541 11.73 0.90 -3.62
N SER A 542 11.06 0.63 -4.75
CA SER A 542 11.36 -0.45 -5.70
C SER A 542 12.76 -0.34 -6.30
N ASP A 543 13.16 0.88 -6.65
CA ASP A 543 14.33 1.18 -7.48
C ASP A 543 15.63 1.11 -6.65
N CYS A 544 15.51 1.25 -5.33
CA CYS A 544 16.62 1.14 -4.39
C CYS A 544 17.14 -0.28 -4.16
N VAL A 545 16.42 -1.33 -4.60
CA VAL A 545 16.87 -2.71 -4.37
C VAL A 545 18.08 -3.04 -5.25
N GLU A 546 19.19 -3.37 -4.59
CA GLU A 546 20.44 -3.73 -5.22
C GLU A 546 20.57 -5.25 -5.44
N ASP A 547 21.56 -5.66 -6.23
CA ASP A 547 21.82 -7.06 -6.58
C ASP A 547 22.24 -7.88 -5.34
N ALA A 548 21.63 -9.06 -5.14
CA ALA A 548 21.86 -9.92 -3.98
C ALA A 548 23.31 -10.40 -3.84
N SER A 549 24.08 -10.44 -4.94
CA SER A 549 25.51 -10.79 -4.94
C SER A 549 26.42 -9.75 -4.29
N LYS A 550 25.92 -8.52 -4.05
CA LYS A 550 26.68 -7.46 -3.35
C LYS A 550 26.66 -7.60 -1.82
N TYR A 551 25.80 -8.44 -1.27
CA TYR A 551 25.53 -8.53 0.16
C TYR A 551 25.67 -9.95 0.67
N GLU A 552 26.23 -10.11 1.86
CA GLU A 552 26.19 -11.39 2.57
C GLU A 552 24.75 -11.72 2.98
N LYS A 553 24.39 -13.00 2.85
CA LYS A 553 23.08 -13.51 3.29
C LYS A 553 22.95 -13.36 4.80
N ILE A 554 21.89 -12.71 5.25
CA ILE A 554 21.62 -12.52 6.68
C ILE A 554 21.07 -13.81 7.26
N GLU A 555 21.84 -14.48 8.12
CA GLU A 555 21.35 -15.58 8.95
C GLU A 555 20.67 -15.02 10.20
N TYR A 556 19.36 -15.23 10.30
CA TYR A 556 18.55 -14.79 11.43
C TYR A 556 18.47 -15.86 12.53
N PRO A 557 18.30 -15.48 13.81
CA PRO A 557 18.04 -16.44 14.88
C PRO A 557 16.80 -17.29 14.60
N LYS A 558 16.84 -18.58 14.96
CA LYS A 558 15.63 -19.40 14.95
C LYS A 558 14.68 -18.93 16.06
N PRO A 559 13.35 -18.93 15.83
CA PRO A 559 12.38 -18.58 16.85
C PRO A 559 12.42 -19.56 18.03
N ASP A 560 12.22 -19.04 19.23
CA ASP A 560 12.15 -19.81 20.47
C ASP A 560 10.73 -20.35 20.79
N GLY A 561 9.71 -19.88 20.06
CA GLY A 561 8.30 -20.24 20.28
C GLY A 561 7.65 -19.55 21.48
N VAL A 562 8.36 -18.65 22.17
CA VAL A 562 7.91 -18.01 23.41
C VAL A 562 7.88 -16.49 23.28
N ILE A 563 9.01 -15.89 22.88
CA ILE A 563 9.16 -14.44 22.64
C ILE A 563 9.19 -14.17 21.13
N THR A 564 9.67 -15.15 20.36
CA THR A 564 9.87 -15.09 18.92
C THR A 564 9.21 -16.28 18.24
N PHE A 565 8.60 -16.03 17.07
CA PHE A 565 7.76 -17.00 16.38
C PHE A 565 8.20 -17.23 14.93
N ASP A 566 7.79 -18.35 14.36
CA ASP A 566 7.82 -18.51 12.91
C ASP A 566 6.68 -17.71 12.25
N LEU A 567 6.82 -17.46 10.95
CA LEU A 567 5.92 -16.61 10.21
C LEU A 567 4.48 -17.16 10.12
N MET A 568 4.29 -18.49 10.11
CA MET A 568 2.95 -19.08 10.00
C MET A 568 2.21 -19.05 11.35
N THR A 569 2.91 -19.27 12.46
CA THR A 569 2.39 -18.99 13.81
C THR A 569 1.95 -17.52 13.92
N SER A 570 2.74 -16.56 13.43
CA SER A 570 2.33 -15.16 13.38
C SER A 570 1.12 -14.92 12.48
N VAL A 571 1.11 -15.44 11.24
CA VAL A 571 -0.03 -15.28 10.30
C VAL A 571 -1.33 -15.82 10.88
N SER A 572 -1.31 -16.93 11.61
CA SER A 572 -2.53 -17.47 12.26
C SER A 572 -3.20 -16.48 13.23
N ARG A 573 -2.42 -15.58 13.86
CA ARG A 573 -2.92 -14.54 14.78
C ARG A 573 -3.47 -13.28 14.08
N THR A 574 -3.44 -13.24 12.73
CA THR A 574 -4.14 -12.19 11.96
C THR A 574 -5.61 -12.52 11.72
N GLY A 575 -6.02 -13.78 11.93
CA GLY A 575 -7.31 -14.29 11.51
C GLY A 575 -7.55 -14.24 9.98
N THR A 576 -6.50 -14.02 9.17
CA THR A 576 -6.67 -13.85 7.72
C THR A 576 -7.21 -15.11 7.05
N PHE A 577 -8.11 -14.89 6.09
CA PHE A 577 -8.76 -15.92 5.32
C PHE A 577 -9.02 -15.40 3.91
N HIS A 578 -8.92 -16.29 2.93
CA HIS A 578 -9.50 -16.10 1.60
C HIS A 578 -10.20 -17.37 1.16
N ARG A 579 -11.23 -17.26 0.31
CA ARG A 579 -11.89 -18.43 -0.28
C ARG A 579 -10.89 -19.25 -1.10
N GLU A 580 -10.77 -20.56 -0.81
CA GLU A 580 -9.92 -21.43 -1.62
C GLU A 580 -10.46 -21.50 -3.05
N GLY A 581 -9.56 -21.35 -4.02
CA GLY A 581 -9.93 -21.27 -5.43
C GLY A 581 -10.43 -19.90 -5.91
N GLU A 582 -10.39 -18.83 -5.11
CA GLU A 582 -10.66 -17.46 -5.61
C GLU A 582 -9.65 -17.02 -6.68
N ARG A 583 -10.09 -16.12 -7.56
CA ARG A 583 -9.21 -15.51 -8.57
C ARG A 583 -8.11 -14.68 -7.89
N CYS A 584 -6.87 -15.17 -7.94
CA CYS A 584 -5.72 -14.57 -7.24
C CYS A 584 -5.63 -13.04 -7.45
N HIS A 585 -5.84 -12.31 -6.35
CA HIS A 585 -5.81 -10.84 -6.28
C HIS A 585 -4.40 -10.22 -6.30
N LEU A 586 -3.37 -11.06 -6.37
CA LEU A 586 -1.97 -10.66 -6.52
C LEU A 586 -1.55 -10.96 -7.97
N ARG A 587 -1.54 -9.91 -8.79
CA ARG A 587 -1.43 -10.02 -10.25
C ARG A 587 0.01 -9.83 -10.70
N VAL A 588 0.47 -10.64 -11.63
CA VAL A 588 1.63 -10.33 -12.50
C VAL A 588 1.17 -10.28 -13.96
N PRO A 589 1.90 -9.62 -14.89
CA PRO A 589 1.49 -9.52 -16.29
C PRO A 589 1.28 -10.90 -16.90
N ASP A 590 0.15 -11.08 -17.58
CA ASP A 590 -0.24 -12.33 -18.25
C ASP A 590 -0.35 -13.55 -17.30
N MET A 591 -0.33 -13.32 -15.98
CA MET A 591 -0.12 -14.33 -14.92
C MET A 591 1.10 -15.25 -15.14
N ASP A 592 2.11 -14.77 -15.89
CA ASP A 592 3.33 -15.53 -16.21
C ASP A 592 4.30 -15.55 -15.01
N LEU A 593 4.05 -16.50 -14.10
CA LEU A 593 4.85 -16.73 -12.90
C LEU A 593 6.32 -17.09 -13.23
N GLN A 594 6.59 -17.69 -14.38
CA GLN A 594 7.94 -18.09 -14.80
C GLN A 594 8.77 -16.87 -15.26
N LYS A 595 8.15 -15.92 -15.99
CA LYS A 595 8.72 -14.62 -16.36
C LYS A 595 9.03 -13.76 -15.13
N HIS A 596 8.10 -13.70 -14.16
CA HIS A 596 8.37 -13.03 -12.87
C HIS A 596 9.57 -13.66 -12.15
N LYS A 597 9.60 -15.00 -12.04
CA LYS A 597 10.69 -15.77 -11.45
C LYS A 597 12.04 -15.54 -12.13
N GLU A 598 12.09 -15.46 -13.46
CA GLU A 598 13.31 -15.16 -14.22
C GLU A 598 13.88 -13.78 -13.86
N ILE A 599 13.02 -12.80 -13.59
CA ILE A 599 13.41 -11.43 -13.21
C ILE A 599 13.83 -11.34 -11.73
N SER A 600 13.00 -11.83 -10.80
CA SER A 600 13.28 -11.67 -9.36
C SER A 600 14.34 -12.64 -8.82
N TRP A 601 14.29 -13.94 -9.17
CA TRP A 601 15.20 -14.93 -8.59
C TRP A 601 16.65 -14.79 -9.06
N SER A 602 16.87 -14.32 -10.29
CA SER A 602 18.21 -14.18 -10.87
C SER A 602 19.05 -13.13 -10.13
N LYS A 603 18.48 -11.93 -9.93
CA LYS A 603 19.18 -10.74 -9.39
C LYS A 603 18.92 -10.48 -7.89
N TYR A 604 17.70 -10.72 -7.42
CA TYR A 604 17.25 -10.38 -6.06
C TYR A 604 16.98 -11.61 -5.18
N LYS A 605 17.11 -12.81 -5.76
CA LYS A 605 16.90 -14.11 -5.13
C LYS A 605 15.51 -14.23 -4.48
N GLY A 606 14.47 -13.64 -5.08
CA GLY A 606 13.11 -13.68 -4.54
C GLY A 606 12.97 -12.86 -3.24
N ILE A 607 13.19 -11.55 -3.31
CA ILE A 607 13.09 -10.62 -2.16
C ILE A 607 11.68 -10.62 -1.54
N GLU A 608 10.65 -10.93 -2.34
CA GLU A 608 9.26 -11.09 -1.96
C GLU A 608 9.00 -12.18 -0.91
N GLN A 609 9.87 -13.20 -0.80
CA GLN A 609 9.85 -14.15 0.33
C GLN A 609 10.14 -13.49 1.68
N ARG A 610 10.87 -12.36 1.66
CA ARG A 610 11.47 -11.71 2.84
C ARG A 610 10.75 -10.43 3.21
N PHE A 611 10.34 -9.63 2.22
CA PHE A 611 9.53 -8.44 2.44
C PHE A 611 8.09 -8.76 2.81
N CYS A 612 7.56 -9.93 2.42
CA CYS A 612 6.17 -10.28 2.68
C CYS A 612 5.97 -10.65 4.16
N PRO A 613 5.17 -9.89 4.93
CA PRO A 613 4.90 -10.17 6.33
C PRO A 613 3.92 -11.35 6.54
N ALA A 614 3.69 -12.17 5.52
CA ALA A 614 2.74 -13.28 5.59
C ALA A 614 3.10 -14.53 4.77
N GLY A 615 4.31 -14.63 4.21
CA GLY A 615 4.76 -15.85 3.51
C GLY A 615 3.92 -16.22 2.27
N VAL A 616 3.36 -15.21 1.60
CA VAL A 616 2.51 -15.38 0.41
C VAL A 616 3.32 -15.83 -0.81
N TYR A 617 4.59 -15.44 -0.89
CA TYR A 617 5.45 -15.72 -2.03
C TYR A 617 6.48 -16.79 -1.68
N GLU A 618 6.53 -17.86 -2.47
CA GLU A 618 7.42 -18.99 -2.26
C GLU A 618 8.19 -19.34 -3.54
N TYR A 619 9.40 -19.89 -3.37
CA TYR A 619 10.22 -20.43 -4.44
C TYR A 619 10.61 -21.85 -4.06
N VAL A 620 9.88 -22.82 -4.59
CA VAL A 620 10.02 -24.24 -4.25
C VAL A 620 11.06 -24.88 -5.17
N PRO A 621 12.14 -25.51 -4.67
CA PRO A 621 13.04 -26.30 -5.49
C PRO A 621 12.28 -27.43 -6.19
N LYS A 622 12.46 -27.60 -7.50
CA LYS A 622 11.85 -28.73 -8.21
C LYS A 622 12.43 -30.06 -7.74
N THR A 623 11.66 -31.14 -7.86
CA THR A 623 12.06 -32.50 -7.49
C THR A 623 13.36 -32.97 -8.15
N ASP A 624 13.60 -32.53 -9.39
CA ASP A 624 14.78 -32.86 -10.19
C ASP A 624 15.76 -31.67 -10.34
N ALA A 625 15.74 -30.71 -9.41
CA ALA A 625 16.50 -29.46 -9.50
C ALA A 625 18.01 -29.70 -9.64
N LYS A 626 18.59 -29.18 -10.72
CA LYS A 626 20.01 -29.37 -11.09
C LYS A 626 20.94 -28.27 -10.57
N ASP A 627 20.38 -27.12 -10.22
CA ASP A 627 21.08 -25.98 -9.62
C ASP A 627 20.11 -25.12 -8.79
N GLU A 628 20.65 -24.18 -8.01
CA GLU A 628 19.91 -23.29 -7.10
C GLU A 628 18.94 -22.31 -7.79
N ASN A 629 18.90 -22.28 -9.13
CA ASN A 629 17.96 -21.48 -9.90
C ASN A 629 16.80 -22.32 -10.47
N ASP A 630 16.80 -23.64 -10.32
CA ASP A 630 15.70 -24.51 -10.77
C ASP A 630 14.55 -24.60 -9.74
N VAL A 631 14.12 -23.43 -9.29
CA VAL A 631 12.95 -23.21 -8.42
C VAL A 631 11.69 -22.88 -9.24
N GLU A 632 10.53 -23.20 -8.66
CA GLU A 632 9.18 -22.89 -9.12
C GLU A 632 8.60 -21.77 -8.22
N PHE A 633 8.10 -20.68 -8.81
CA PHE A 633 7.49 -19.57 -8.05
C PHE A 633 6.01 -19.84 -7.77
N LYS A 634 5.58 -19.63 -6.52
CA LYS A 634 4.20 -19.85 -6.07
C LYS A 634 3.66 -18.65 -5.31
N ILE A 635 2.36 -18.41 -5.53
CA ILE A 635 1.57 -17.40 -4.82
C ILE A 635 0.51 -18.12 -4.00
N ASN A 636 0.66 -18.01 -2.68
CA ASN A 636 -0.22 -18.50 -1.62
C ASN A 636 -1.12 -17.32 -1.17
N SER A 637 -1.97 -16.82 -2.08
CA SER A 637 -2.76 -15.60 -1.89
C SER A 637 -3.67 -15.64 -0.66
N GLN A 638 -4.08 -16.83 -0.21
CA GLN A 638 -4.91 -17.03 0.97
C GLN A 638 -4.27 -16.50 2.27
N ASN A 639 -2.94 -16.43 2.32
CA ASN A 639 -2.20 -15.89 3.47
C ASN A 639 -2.14 -14.35 3.46
N CYS A 640 -2.68 -13.65 2.46
CA CYS A 640 -2.47 -12.21 2.31
C CYS A 640 -3.05 -11.42 3.49
N ILE A 641 -2.26 -10.49 4.05
CA ILE A 641 -2.72 -9.59 5.13
C ILE A 641 -2.91 -8.15 4.64
N HIS A 642 -3.10 -7.98 3.33
CA HIS A 642 -3.44 -6.72 2.66
C HIS A 642 -2.48 -5.54 2.92
N CYS A 643 -1.25 -5.84 3.35
CA CYS A 643 -0.26 -4.84 3.76
C CYS A 643 0.14 -3.84 2.65
N LYS A 644 -0.04 -4.20 1.38
CA LYS A 644 0.38 -3.51 0.12
C LYS A 644 1.89 -3.48 -0.17
N THR A 645 2.75 -4.00 0.71
CA THR A 645 4.22 -3.99 0.54
C THR A 645 4.70 -4.62 -0.77
N CYS A 646 4.00 -5.62 -1.29
CA CYS A 646 4.40 -6.29 -2.53
C CYS A 646 4.36 -5.39 -3.77
N ASP A 647 3.34 -4.54 -3.87
CA ASP A 647 3.17 -3.59 -4.98
C ASP A 647 4.24 -2.48 -4.89
N ILE A 648 4.48 -1.99 -3.66
CA ILE A 648 5.48 -0.95 -3.36
C ILE A 648 6.92 -1.42 -3.61
N LYS A 649 7.30 -2.60 -3.08
CA LYS A 649 8.71 -2.99 -2.91
C LYS A 649 9.24 -3.95 -3.98
N VAL A 650 8.39 -4.52 -4.83
CA VAL A 650 8.87 -5.43 -5.88
C VAL A 650 9.75 -4.66 -6.90
N PRO A 651 11.03 -5.05 -7.11
CA PRO A 651 11.96 -4.23 -7.92
C PRO A 651 11.63 -4.19 -9.40
N SER A 652 10.85 -5.16 -9.89
CA SER A 652 10.34 -5.25 -11.26
C SER A 652 9.07 -4.44 -11.49
N GLN A 653 8.43 -3.91 -10.43
CA GLN A 653 7.17 -3.16 -10.48
C GLN A 653 6.05 -3.85 -11.29
N ASP A 654 6.03 -5.19 -11.25
CA ASP A 654 5.12 -6.04 -12.02
C ASP A 654 4.08 -6.77 -11.14
N ILE A 655 4.26 -6.83 -9.81
CA ILE A 655 3.17 -7.25 -8.91
C ILE A 655 2.21 -6.09 -8.71
N ASN A 656 0.96 -6.25 -9.16
CA ASN A 656 -0.13 -5.31 -8.87
C ASN A 656 -1.11 -5.93 -7.86
N TRP A 657 -1.35 -5.24 -6.74
CA TRP A 657 -2.37 -5.64 -5.77
C TRP A 657 -3.75 -5.18 -6.24
N THR A 658 -4.66 -6.12 -6.51
CA THR A 658 -6.10 -5.85 -6.69
C THR A 658 -6.86 -6.28 -5.44
N VAL A 659 -8.14 -5.91 -5.37
CA VAL A 659 -9.03 -6.37 -4.30
C VAL A 659 -9.36 -7.87 -4.47
N PRO A 660 -9.43 -8.67 -3.37
CA PRO A 660 -10.10 -9.98 -3.36
C PRO A 660 -11.62 -9.83 -3.25
N GLU A 661 -12.35 -10.93 -3.04
CA GLU A 661 -13.80 -10.91 -2.75
C GLU A 661 -14.11 -10.16 -1.45
N GLY A 662 -15.40 -9.92 -1.19
CA GLY A 662 -15.87 -9.24 0.03
C GLY A 662 -15.50 -10.01 1.30
N GLY A 663 -15.09 -9.30 2.35
CA GLY A 663 -14.83 -9.88 3.68
C GLY A 663 -13.52 -10.66 3.82
N ASP A 664 -12.89 -11.04 2.71
CA ASP A 664 -11.57 -11.66 2.65
C ASP A 664 -10.46 -10.72 3.15
N GLY A 665 -9.40 -11.30 3.69
CA GLY A 665 -8.30 -10.60 4.34
C GLY A 665 -8.22 -10.79 5.85
N PRO A 666 -7.38 -9.99 6.55
CA PRO A 666 -7.16 -10.13 7.98
C PRO A 666 -8.40 -9.75 8.80
N LYS A 667 -8.54 -10.40 9.95
CA LYS A 667 -9.64 -10.22 10.90
C LYS A 667 -9.05 -9.68 12.19
N TYR A 668 -8.37 -8.53 12.07
CA TYR A 668 -7.61 -7.93 13.16
C TYR A 668 -8.52 -7.50 14.32
N GLN A 669 -7.98 -7.60 15.53
CA GLN A 669 -8.62 -7.18 16.78
C GLN A 669 -7.56 -6.53 17.69
N MET A 670 -7.94 -5.45 18.40
CA MET A 670 -7.05 -4.65 19.26
C MET A 670 -5.82 -4.07 18.54
N THR A 671 -5.88 -3.92 17.22
CA THR A 671 -4.78 -3.46 16.34
C THR A 671 -4.74 -1.96 16.07
#